data_AF-A0A972Q6X7-F1
#
_entry.id   AF-A0A972Q6X7-F1
#
_cell.length_a   1.000
_cell.length_b   1.000
_cell.length_c   1.000
_cell.angle_alpha   90.00
_cell.angle_beta   90.00
_cell.angle_gamma   90.00
#
_symmetry.space_group_name_H-M   'P 1'
#
loop_
_entity.id
_entity.type
_entity.pdbx_description
1 polymer ?
#
loop_
_entity_poly.entity_id
_entity_poly.type
_entity_poly.pdbx_seq_one_letter_code
_entity_poly.pdbx_strand_id
1 'polypeptide(L)'
;MKIIGSRTCVSVIFRIKLSVYLLLIFVFYHSAEAIAPAKPGVQVPQYIIDIMQEHPERYYPEPALKYTMARYAQAKRDAVKYGLDDPADVYGCFPVVCGKYSDSGGDAWPIGDMQQELFDGPWPTGTMNEFYEEISFDQFHLDGTVYGWFTTSLTQAYVVGSNYGMGPDAHLDEFLIQLLNWTDPTVDFGQYDNDGADGVPNSGDDDGFVDTMFFIHDGPGGETGANNIWSHSYSLYYLLNGNYYVTNDPSASGGNILIGPYIIQPAVNYFGGMIEIGVFCHEFGHALGLPDLYDTDYSSEGIGVWGLMSGGSWNTPAEPAHMIAWSRYQLGWIDPVEVTDFLHDQPITPIETTGEAYKLWTNGFYGNEYFIIENRQRYGSDVHLRGEGLMIWHIDQTAEQSNEDHPLVDLEEADGLDNLYYGTNSGDAGDLFPGASDNHWFDEYTYPSSLTYYNQSTQVAVWDISDEADTMYANLDVIYSQPRLLFEDLDIDDSAGNGDGRADPGETIDIWITVRNIWGDAEDLIGFLSTTSGYADIIDPTGVFGDLPSQQSGSNQSSPFQLLILPDAVEGDSLPLDVHFTGAGGFSQDICFSLFIGRPPVLLVDDDLGEDYEDFIVSSLSEIGAQFEVWDVEELGAPEDETMLYEAIIWMTGDDASNTLTYIDMSFLELFLDTGGILILTGQNINEDIGSSAFFSDYLHCAPNTNNVNLVTLEGVPENPISADMDLMIIGGTGAFNQTSPSSVIPQGIAEELFIYPNGEVGGISYVDPSTDAHLIFLAFGLEAVSGLSNTTTRSEFLIEAFQWAEIPAGVQNPTVGELPAEFIFKGVFPNPFNNTTEIRFRLPRDARLKVAVYNLLGREAAVLAEDIFNAGLNSIRWEADDLASGIYIVNISGGDFSEWRKVVLLK
;
A
#
# COMPACT_ATOMS: atom_id res chain seq x y z
N MET A 1 -57.56 -44.54 -47.10
CA MET A 1 -57.99 -43.65 -46.00
C MET A 1 -56.78 -43.46 -45.07
N LYS A 2 -56.45 -42.19 -44.80
CA LYS A 2 -55.46 -41.57 -43.87
C LYS A 2 -55.39 -42.25 -42.46
N ILE A 3 -54.40 -42.13 -41.53
CA ILE A 3 -53.12 -41.37 -41.33
C ILE A 3 -52.46 -41.84 -39.99
N ILE A 4 -51.10 -41.92 -39.94
CA ILE A 4 -50.06 -41.48 -38.96
C ILE A 4 -50.13 -41.73 -37.41
N GLY A 5 -48.96 -42.11 -36.84
CA GLY A 5 -48.41 -41.76 -35.50
C GLY A 5 -47.98 -42.97 -34.64
N SER A 6 -46.81 -43.13 -34.02
CA SER A 6 -45.66 -42.27 -33.66
C SER A 6 -44.36 -43.09 -33.58
N ARG A 7 -43.19 -42.42 -33.61
CA ARG A 7 -41.83 -43.00 -33.73
C ARG A 7 -40.95 -42.61 -32.53
N THR A 8 -40.29 -43.63 -31.96
CA THR A 8 -38.88 -43.73 -31.47
C THR A 8 -38.23 -42.65 -30.58
N CYS A 9 -37.65 -43.10 -29.45
CA CYS A 9 -36.23 -42.85 -29.14
C CYS A 9 -35.66 -43.87 -28.13
N VAL A 10 -34.89 -44.85 -28.62
CA VAL A 10 -33.88 -45.63 -27.87
C VAL A 10 -32.77 -45.94 -28.88
N SER A 11 -31.62 -45.27 -28.77
CA SER A 11 -30.36 -45.67 -29.42
C SER A 11 -29.22 -44.79 -28.90
N VAL A 12 -28.55 -45.27 -27.86
CA VAL A 12 -27.20 -44.85 -27.44
C VAL A 12 -26.20 -45.42 -28.45
N ILE A 13 -25.69 -44.61 -29.39
CA ILE A 13 -24.50 -44.91 -30.21
C ILE A 13 -23.75 -43.60 -30.55
N PHE A 14 -22.50 -43.55 -30.08
CA PHE A 14 -21.33 -42.87 -30.65
C PHE A 14 -21.51 -42.33 -32.08
N ARG A 15 -21.46 -41.01 -32.26
CA ARG A 15 -20.99 -40.36 -33.50
C ARG A 15 -20.27 -39.05 -33.19
N ILE A 16 -18.95 -39.17 -33.22
CA ILE A 16 -17.95 -38.17 -33.61
C ILE A 16 -18.60 -37.08 -34.51
N LYS A 17 -18.64 -35.85 -34.02
CA LYS A 17 -18.67 -34.65 -34.85
C LYS A 17 -17.35 -33.92 -34.64
N LEU A 18 -16.41 -34.32 -35.48
CA LEU A 18 -15.26 -33.51 -35.86
C LEU A 18 -15.77 -32.34 -36.72
N SER A 19 -15.11 -31.19 -36.55
CA SER A 19 -15.03 -30.04 -37.47
C SER A 19 -15.84 -28.78 -37.12
N VAL A 20 -15.03 -27.79 -36.67
CA VAL A 20 -15.14 -26.32 -36.81
C VAL A 20 -15.99 -25.61 -35.74
N TYR A 21 -15.34 -25.20 -34.65
CA TYR A 21 -15.02 -23.78 -34.43
C TYR A 21 -13.71 -23.71 -33.62
N LEU A 22 -12.64 -23.47 -34.38
CA LEU A 22 -11.34 -23.02 -33.91
C LEU A 22 -11.53 -21.56 -33.50
N LEU A 23 -11.74 -21.32 -32.21
CA LEU A 23 -11.51 -20.03 -31.57
C LEU A 23 -10.94 -20.34 -30.18
N LEU A 24 -9.78 -21.02 -30.18
CA LEU A 24 -8.88 -20.98 -29.04
C LEU A 24 -8.39 -19.53 -29.01
N ILE A 25 -8.94 -18.76 -28.09
CA ILE A 25 -8.30 -17.52 -27.66
C ILE A 25 -7.05 -17.99 -26.92
N PHE A 26 -5.98 -18.15 -27.68
CA PHE A 26 -4.65 -18.29 -27.12
C PHE A 26 -4.26 -16.89 -26.67
N VAL A 27 -4.31 -16.62 -25.37
CA VAL A 27 -3.50 -15.54 -24.81
C VAL A 27 -2.08 -16.09 -24.81
N PHE A 28 -1.38 -15.88 -25.92
CA PHE A 28 0.06 -16.03 -25.93
C PHE A 28 0.60 -14.83 -25.14
N TYR A 29 1.38 -15.08 -24.09
CA TYR A 29 2.26 -14.03 -23.56
C TYR A 29 3.44 -13.95 -24.52
N HIS A 30 3.63 -12.76 -25.09
CA HIS A 30 4.60 -12.50 -26.13
C HIS A 30 5.77 -11.76 -25.49
N SER A 31 6.88 -12.45 -25.28
CA SER A 31 8.20 -11.82 -25.18
C SER A 31 9.16 -12.62 -26.06
N ALA A 32 9.81 -11.98 -27.04
CA ALA A 32 10.99 -12.57 -27.70
C ALA A 32 12.28 -11.81 -27.45
N GLU A 33 12.23 -10.83 -26.57
CA GLU A 33 13.38 -10.25 -25.92
C GLU A 33 12.97 -10.08 -24.46
N ALA A 34 13.68 -10.78 -23.59
CA ALA A 34 13.50 -10.68 -22.15
C ALA A 34 14.88 -10.57 -21.53
N ILE A 35 14.97 -9.74 -20.50
CA ILE A 35 16.25 -9.25 -20.01
C ILE A 35 16.24 -9.39 -18.49
N ALA A 36 17.36 -9.83 -17.93
CA ALA A 36 17.46 -10.01 -16.50
C ALA A 36 17.23 -8.66 -15.77
N PRO A 37 16.45 -8.64 -14.69
CA PRO A 37 16.25 -7.45 -13.90
C PRO A 37 17.59 -6.97 -13.36
N ALA A 38 17.77 -5.65 -13.33
CA ALA A 38 18.95 -5.07 -12.76
C ALA A 38 19.09 -5.45 -11.29
N LYS A 39 20.32 -5.68 -10.84
CA LYS A 39 20.59 -5.86 -9.41
C LYS A 39 20.07 -4.62 -8.65
N PRO A 40 19.42 -4.79 -7.47
CA PRO A 40 18.97 -3.67 -6.66
C PRO A 40 20.05 -2.59 -6.46
N GLY A 41 19.69 -1.34 -6.77
CA GLY A 41 20.56 -0.17 -6.71
C GLY A 41 21.45 0.08 -7.93
N VAL A 42 21.39 -0.76 -8.97
CA VAL A 42 22.04 -0.50 -10.26
C VAL A 42 21.12 0.38 -11.11
N GLN A 43 21.68 1.45 -11.67
CA GLN A 43 20.95 2.32 -12.59
C GLN A 43 20.89 1.67 -13.97
N VAL A 44 19.68 1.53 -14.51
CA VAL A 44 19.45 0.93 -15.81
C VAL A 44 19.75 1.95 -16.92
N PRO A 45 20.61 1.63 -17.88
CA PRO A 45 20.86 2.51 -19.03
C PRO A 45 19.58 2.70 -19.85
N GLN A 46 19.29 3.94 -20.28
CA GLN A 46 18.10 4.25 -21.10
C GLN A 46 17.95 3.33 -22.31
N TYR A 47 19.05 2.96 -22.97
CA TYR A 47 18.99 2.08 -24.14
C TYR A 47 18.49 0.66 -23.81
N ILE A 48 18.73 0.17 -22.59
CA ILE A 48 18.18 -1.12 -22.14
C ILE A 48 16.67 -0.99 -21.93
N ILE A 49 16.21 0.09 -21.30
CA ILE A 49 14.79 0.42 -21.18
C ILE A 49 14.12 0.51 -22.56
N ASP A 50 14.74 1.25 -23.49
CA ASP A 50 14.22 1.42 -24.85
C ASP A 50 14.08 0.07 -25.57
N ILE A 51 15.03 -0.87 -25.38
CA ILE A 51 14.94 -2.22 -25.94
C ILE A 51 13.76 -3.00 -25.35
N MET A 52 13.62 -2.97 -24.03
CA MET A 52 12.53 -3.68 -23.34
C MET A 52 11.16 -3.15 -23.79
N GLN A 53 11.04 -1.84 -24.03
CA GLN A 53 9.82 -1.19 -24.54
C GLN A 53 9.58 -1.38 -26.05
N GLU A 54 10.63 -1.36 -26.89
CA GLU A 54 10.48 -1.45 -28.34
C GLU A 54 10.27 -2.88 -28.84
N HIS A 55 10.66 -3.89 -28.05
CA HIS A 55 10.67 -5.30 -28.45
C HIS A 55 9.84 -6.28 -27.60
N PRO A 56 8.82 -5.88 -26.80
CA PRO A 56 8.06 -6.83 -26.01
C PRO A 56 7.34 -7.83 -26.93
N GLU A 57 6.84 -7.38 -28.08
CA GLU A 57 6.06 -8.22 -29.00
C GLU A 57 6.86 -8.97 -30.08
N ARG A 58 8.20 -9.05 -30.00
CA ARG A 58 8.90 -9.88 -30.98
C ARG A 58 8.38 -11.32 -30.81
N TYR A 59 7.97 -11.92 -31.92
CA TYR A 59 7.39 -13.26 -31.94
C TYR A 59 8.52 -14.23 -32.22
N TYR A 60 8.80 -15.23 -31.38
CA TYR A 60 9.62 -16.35 -31.87
C TYR A 60 8.88 -17.00 -33.03
N PRO A 61 9.34 -16.86 -34.29
CA PRO A 61 8.74 -17.59 -35.41
C PRO A 61 8.93 -19.11 -35.28
N GLU A 62 9.80 -19.55 -34.36
CA GLU A 62 10.19 -20.94 -34.12
C GLU A 62 9.25 -21.61 -33.10
N PRO A 63 8.86 -22.89 -33.30
CA PRO A 63 8.49 -23.77 -32.20
C PRO A 63 9.72 -24.04 -31.31
N ALA A 64 9.48 -24.33 -30.03
CA ALA A 64 10.48 -24.40 -28.96
C ALA A 64 9.82 -24.94 -27.68
N LEU A 65 10.60 -25.10 -26.61
CA LEU A 65 10.16 -25.57 -25.29
C LEU A 65 8.88 -24.88 -24.77
N LYS A 66 8.72 -23.57 -24.99
CA LYS A 66 7.50 -22.82 -24.63
C LYS A 66 6.20 -23.42 -25.21
N TYR A 67 6.23 -23.98 -26.42
CA TYR A 67 5.04 -24.60 -27.03
C TYR A 67 4.76 -25.95 -26.38
N THR A 68 5.80 -26.68 -25.99
CA THR A 68 5.66 -27.90 -25.17
C THR A 68 5.02 -27.58 -23.83
N MET A 69 5.48 -26.54 -23.14
CA MET A 69 4.86 -26.08 -21.89
C MET A 69 3.42 -25.60 -22.08
N ALA A 70 3.12 -24.84 -23.14
CA ALA A 70 1.75 -24.42 -23.43
C ALA A 70 0.81 -25.60 -23.70
N ARG A 71 1.28 -26.63 -24.42
CA ARG A 71 0.53 -27.87 -24.65
C ARG A 71 0.35 -28.66 -23.35
N TYR A 72 1.38 -28.76 -22.53
CA TYR A 72 1.35 -29.41 -21.23
C TYR A 72 0.32 -28.75 -20.31
N ALA A 73 0.38 -27.43 -20.16
CA ALA A 73 -0.55 -26.67 -19.33
C ALA A 73 -2.01 -26.82 -19.79
N GLN A 74 -2.23 -26.82 -21.10
CA GLN A 74 -3.56 -27.09 -21.65
C GLN A 74 -4.04 -28.52 -21.35
N ALA A 75 -3.15 -29.51 -21.49
CA ALA A 75 -3.47 -30.90 -21.17
C ALA A 75 -3.79 -31.09 -19.69
N LYS A 76 -3.07 -30.42 -18.77
CA LYS A 76 -3.37 -30.39 -17.33
C LYS A 76 -4.76 -29.82 -17.05
N ARG A 77 -5.08 -28.65 -17.62
CA ARG A 77 -6.42 -28.04 -17.47
C ARG A 77 -7.52 -28.94 -18.02
N ASP A 78 -7.31 -29.58 -19.17
CA ASP A 78 -8.25 -30.54 -19.74
C ASP A 78 -8.38 -31.81 -18.88
N ALA A 79 -7.29 -32.27 -18.25
CA ALA A 79 -7.32 -33.43 -17.36
C ALA A 79 -8.19 -33.17 -16.13
N VAL A 80 -8.05 -32.01 -15.48
CA VAL A 80 -8.92 -31.63 -14.36
C VAL A 80 -10.36 -31.46 -14.82
N LYS A 81 -10.60 -30.68 -15.88
CA LYS A 81 -11.95 -30.36 -16.37
C LYS A 81 -12.75 -31.58 -16.81
N TYR A 82 -12.11 -32.57 -17.43
CA TYR A 82 -12.78 -33.75 -17.97
C TYR A 82 -12.53 -35.03 -17.14
N GLY A 83 -11.79 -34.94 -16.04
CA GLY A 83 -11.43 -36.09 -15.20
C GLY A 83 -10.59 -37.12 -15.95
N LEU A 84 -9.58 -36.66 -16.71
CA LEU A 84 -8.61 -37.51 -17.41
C LEU A 84 -7.38 -37.76 -16.51
N ASP A 85 -6.52 -38.67 -16.94
CA ASP A 85 -5.20 -38.81 -16.33
C ASP A 85 -4.34 -37.59 -16.67
N ASP A 86 -3.47 -37.18 -15.75
CA ASP A 86 -2.50 -36.11 -15.97
C ASP A 86 -1.56 -36.45 -17.15
N PRO A 87 -1.11 -35.44 -17.92
CA PRO A 87 -0.06 -35.61 -18.91
C PRO A 87 1.24 -36.09 -18.24
N ALA A 88 2.09 -36.74 -19.03
CA ALA A 88 3.42 -37.13 -18.57
C ALA A 88 4.29 -35.90 -18.30
N ASP A 89 5.23 -36.04 -17.36
CA ASP A 89 6.21 -35.01 -16.99
C ASP A 89 7.01 -34.55 -18.21
N VAL A 90 7.44 -33.30 -18.18
CA VAL A 90 8.23 -32.69 -19.25
C VAL A 90 9.71 -32.78 -18.91
N TYR A 91 10.51 -33.24 -19.88
CA TYR A 91 11.96 -33.34 -19.74
C TYR A 91 12.59 -32.36 -20.72
N GLY A 92 13.41 -31.43 -20.22
CA GLY A 92 14.22 -30.53 -21.03
C GLY A 92 15.69 -30.92 -20.95
N CYS A 93 16.38 -30.95 -22.09
CA CYS A 93 17.82 -31.15 -22.13
C CYS A 93 18.48 -30.02 -22.91
N PHE A 94 19.52 -29.38 -22.35
CA PHE A 94 20.07 -28.14 -22.95
C PHE A 94 21.60 -28.16 -23.11
N PRO A 95 22.12 -27.64 -24.25
CA PRO A 95 23.54 -27.42 -24.44
C PRO A 95 23.95 -26.07 -23.82
N VAL A 96 25.01 -26.08 -23.00
CA VAL A 96 25.63 -24.87 -22.44
C VAL A 96 27.03 -24.70 -23.01
N VAL A 97 27.34 -23.56 -23.63
CA VAL A 97 28.67 -23.30 -24.23
C VAL A 97 29.34 -22.11 -23.56
N CYS A 98 30.52 -22.35 -22.99
CA CYS A 98 31.31 -21.32 -22.33
C CYS A 98 32.24 -20.58 -23.30
N GLY A 99 32.12 -19.26 -23.39
CA GLY A 99 32.83 -18.40 -24.33
C GLY A 99 33.73 -17.37 -23.65
N LYS A 100 34.95 -17.23 -24.16
CA LYS A 100 35.90 -16.19 -23.74
C LYS A 100 36.19 -15.20 -24.86
N TYR A 101 36.50 -13.98 -24.47
CA TYR A 101 37.06 -12.98 -25.36
C TYR A 101 38.54 -13.26 -25.63
N SER A 102 39.08 -12.69 -26.70
CA SER A 102 40.50 -12.81 -27.06
C SER A 102 41.47 -12.20 -26.04
N ASP A 103 40.97 -11.28 -25.22
CA ASP A 103 41.66 -10.59 -24.12
C ASP A 103 41.27 -11.10 -22.73
N SER A 104 40.44 -12.15 -22.65
CA SER A 104 40.15 -12.88 -21.43
C SER A 104 41.39 -13.57 -20.85
N GLY A 105 41.33 -13.83 -19.54
CA GLY A 105 42.35 -14.58 -18.82
C GLY A 105 42.28 -16.10 -19.02
N GLY A 106 42.69 -16.82 -17.98
CA GLY A 106 42.40 -18.25 -17.87
C GLY A 106 40.89 -18.50 -17.80
N ASP A 107 40.49 -19.75 -17.87
CA ASP A 107 39.09 -20.14 -17.66
C ASP A 107 38.62 -19.62 -16.30
N ALA A 108 37.44 -18.99 -16.26
CA ALA A 108 36.91 -18.39 -15.03
C ALA A 108 36.70 -19.48 -13.97
N TRP A 109 36.08 -20.60 -14.38
CA TRP A 109 35.76 -21.75 -13.52
C TRP A 109 35.92 -23.08 -14.26
N PRO A 110 36.18 -24.19 -13.55
CA PRO A 110 36.06 -25.53 -14.13
C PRO A 110 34.64 -25.79 -14.64
N ILE A 111 34.49 -26.26 -15.88
CA ILE A 111 33.16 -26.60 -16.42
C ILE A 111 32.42 -27.67 -15.62
N GLY A 112 33.16 -28.51 -14.87
CA GLY A 112 32.56 -29.51 -13.99
C GLY A 112 31.84 -28.90 -12.79
N ASP A 113 32.28 -27.73 -12.34
CA ASP A 113 31.62 -27.00 -11.24
C ASP A 113 30.30 -26.40 -11.77
N MET A 114 30.31 -25.81 -12.98
CA MET A 114 29.10 -25.33 -13.65
C MET A 114 28.11 -26.45 -13.97
N GLN A 115 28.59 -27.60 -14.48
CA GLN A 115 27.75 -28.78 -14.71
C GLN A 115 27.08 -29.24 -13.42
N GLN A 116 27.82 -29.20 -12.30
CA GLN A 116 27.31 -29.63 -11.01
C GLN A 116 26.29 -28.67 -10.43
N GLU A 117 26.50 -27.35 -10.56
CA GLU A 117 25.57 -26.32 -10.07
C GLU A 117 24.29 -26.23 -10.89
N LEU A 118 24.36 -26.41 -12.21
CA LEU A 118 23.17 -26.29 -13.07
C LEU A 118 22.35 -27.59 -13.10
N PHE A 119 23.00 -28.76 -13.21
CA PHE A 119 22.31 -30.01 -13.54
C PHE A 119 22.57 -31.15 -12.56
N ASP A 120 23.83 -31.58 -12.39
CA ASP A 120 24.13 -32.90 -11.81
C ASP A 120 23.86 -33.00 -10.30
N GLY A 121 24.15 -31.92 -9.56
CA GLY A 121 24.09 -31.89 -8.11
C GLY A 121 24.97 -32.91 -7.37
N PRO A 122 24.92 -32.94 -6.03
CA PRO A 122 24.38 -31.86 -5.20
C PRO A 122 25.30 -30.63 -5.24
N TRP A 123 24.72 -29.44 -5.13
CA TRP A 123 25.43 -28.16 -4.95
C TRP A 123 25.08 -27.57 -3.56
N PRO A 124 25.96 -26.79 -2.90
CA PRO A 124 25.73 -26.37 -1.51
C PRO A 124 24.43 -25.59 -1.25
N THR A 125 23.92 -24.88 -2.25
CA THR A 125 22.70 -24.04 -2.20
C THR A 125 21.59 -24.57 -3.09
N GLY A 126 21.68 -25.84 -3.51
CA GLY A 126 20.79 -26.42 -4.51
C GLY A 126 21.25 -26.16 -5.95
N THR A 127 20.78 -26.99 -6.88
CA THR A 127 21.01 -26.82 -8.32
C THR A 127 19.84 -26.16 -9.03
N MET A 128 20.07 -25.70 -10.26
CA MET A 128 18.97 -25.22 -11.12
C MET A 128 17.96 -26.34 -11.41
N ASN A 129 18.39 -27.59 -11.60
CA ASN A 129 17.46 -28.72 -11.72
C ASN A 129 16.62 -28.93 -10.45
N GLU A 130 17.26 -28.95 -9.27
CA GLU A 130 16.56 -29.13 -7.99
C GLU A 130 15.54 -27.99 -7.75
N PHE A 131 15.87 -26.75 -8.14
CA PHE A 131 14.94 -25.62 -8.09
C PHE A 131 13.69 -25.84 -8.95
N TYR A 132 13.85 -26.27 -10.20
CA TYR A 132 12.71 -26.51 -11.09
C TYR A 132 11.89 -27.74 -10.70
N GLU A 133 12.51 -28.79 -10.17
CA GLU A 133 11.80 -29.93 -9.58
C GLU A 133 10.96 -29.49 -8.37
N GLU A 134 11.50 -28.62 -7.51
CA GLU A 134 10.81 -28.06 -6.34
C GLU A 134 9.57 -27.25 -6.74
N ILE A 135 9.70 -26.24 -7.61
CA ILE A 135 8.59 -25.34 -7.95
C ILE A 135 7.54 -25.96 -8.89
N SER A 136 7.89 -27.06 -9.57
CA SER A 136 7.00 -27.79 -10.47
C SER A 136 6.35 -29.01 -9.83
N PHE A 137 6.69 -29.36 -8.59
CA PHE A 137 6.23 -30.60 -7.93
C PHE A 137 6.61 -31.86 -8.72
N ASP A 138 7.88 -31.97 -9.12
CA ASP A 138 8.42 -33.08 -9.94
C ASP A 138 7.73 -33.24 -11.31
N GLN A 139 7.04 -32.21 -11.84
CA GLN A 139 6.37 -32.26 -13.14
C GLN A 139 7.26 -31.83 -14.30
N PHE A 140 8.38 -31.14 -14.01
CA PHE A 140 9.36 -30.68 -14.97
C PHE A 140 10.77 -31.06 -14.51
N HIS A 141 11.54 -31.67 -15.41
CA HIS A 141 12.91 -32.09 -15.15
C HIS A 141 13.88 -31.44 -16.13
N LEU A 142 14.97 -30.88 -15.61
CA LEU A 142 15.97 -30.13 -16.35
C LEU A 142 17.31 -30.87 -16.36
N ASP A 143 17.80 -31.19 -17.55
CA ASP A 143 19.13 -31.78 -17.76
C ASP A 143 19.91 -30.94 -18.78
N GLY A 144 21.21 -31.19 -18.88
CA GLY A 144 22.05 -30.47 -19.82
C GLY A 144 23.51 -30.87 -19.77
N THR A 145 24.27 -30.35 -20.73
CA THR A 145 25.73 -30.56 -20.79
C THR A 145 26.48 -29.26 -20.98
N VAL A 146 27.42 -28.99 -20.08
CA VAL A 146 28.35 -27.86 -20.16
C VAL A 146 29.56 -28.22 -20.99
N TYR A 147 29.70 -27.51 -22.11
CA TYR A 147 30.82 -27.62 -23.04
C TYR A 147 31.89 -26.55 -22.76
N GLY A 148 33.13 -26.94 -23.02
CA GLY A 148 34.37 -26.25 -22.62
C GLY A 148 34.47 -24.76 -22.93
N TRP A 149 35.51 -24.13 -22.39
CA TRP A 149 35.82 -22.72 -22.64
C TRP A 149 36.46 -22.50 -24.00
N PHE A 150 35.75 -21.81 -24.89
CA PHE A 150 36.23 -21.46 -26.22
C PHE A 150 36.63 -19.98 -26.30
N THR A 151 37.88 -19.70 -26.70
CA THR A 151 38.42 -18.33 -26.73
C THR A 151 38.30 -17.75 -28.14
N THR A 152 37.35 -16.84 -28.35
CA THR A 152 37.10 -16.18 -29.65
C THR A 152 38.26 -15.30 -30.09
N SER A 153 38.27 -14.87 -31.35
CA SER A 153 39.24 -13.88 -31.84
C SER A 153 38.88 -12.42 -31.51
N LEU A 154 37.79 -12.19 -30.79
CA LEU A 154 37.18 -10.86 -30.58
C LEU A 154 37.47 -10.35 -29.17
N THR A 155 37.80 -9.07 -29.00
CA THR A 155 38.01 -8.47 -27.67
C THR A 155 36.68 -8.17 -26.99
N GLN A 156 36.62 -8.17 -25.64
CA GLN A 156 35.42 -7.83 -24.88
C GLN A 156 34.79 -6.52 -25.37
N ALA A 157 35.58 -5.45 -25.49
CA ALA A 157 35.10 -4.14 -25.91
C ALA A 157 34.48 -4.11 -27.33
N TYR A 158 34.86 -5.06 -28.20
CA TYR A 158 34.28 -5.18 -29.54
C TYR A 158 32.95 -5.94 -29.50
N VAL A 159 32.88 -7.00 -28.70
CA VAL A 159 31.65 -7.79 -28.56
C VAL A 159 30.57 -6.99 -27.84
N VAL A 160 30.91 -6.36 -26.72
CA VAL A 160 29.97 -5.65 -25.84
C VAL A 160 29.48 -4.34 -26.46
N GLY A 161 30.31 -3.66 -27.25
CA GLY A 161 29.97 -2.34 -27.79
C GLY A 161 29.70 -1.30 -26.69
N SER A 162 28.88 -0.30 -26.99
CA SER A 162 28.46 0.74 -26.03
C SER A 162 27.19 0.39 -25.25
N ASN A 163 26.48 -0.65 -25.65
CA ASN A 163 25.19 -1.02 -25.08
C ASN A 163 25.10 -2.51 -24.73
N TYR A 164 26.05 -2.98 -23.92
CA TYR A 164 25.96 -4.25 -23.21
C TYR A 164 25.65 -5.48 -24.09
N GLY A 165 26.16 -5.52 -25.31
CA GLY A 165 25.97 -6.62 -26.26
C GLY A 165 24.72 -6.52 -27.15
N MET A 166 23.83 -5.54 -26.93
CA MET A 166 22.57 -5.39 -27.67
C MET A 166 22.54 -4.16 -28.61
N GLY A 167 23.57 -3.32 -28.53
CA GLY A 167 23.68 -2.10 -29.35
C GLY A 167 23.97 -2.35 -30.82
N PRO A 168 23.70 -1.37 -31.70
CA PRO A 168 24.04 -1.44 -33.13
C PRO A 168 25.56 -1.46 -33.40
N ASP A 169 26.38 -1.14 -32.39
CA ASP A 169 27.84 -1.21 -32.42
C ASP A 169 28.41 -2.43 -31.67
N ALA A 170 27.55 -3.27 -31.10
CA ALA A 170 27.92 -4.54 -30.51
C ALA A 170 28.09 -5.61 -31.60
N HIS A 171 28.93 -6.60 -31.32
CA HIS A 171 29.26 -7.70 -32.23
C HIS A 171 29.01 -9.05 -31.55
N LEU A 172 27.90 -9.14 -30.81
CA LEU A 172 27.48 -10.36 -30.11
C LEU A 172 27.17 -11.50 -31.08
N ASP A 173 26.61 -11.17 -32.24
CA ASP A 173 26.40 -12.11 -33.35
C ASP A 173 27.69 -12.83 -33.76
N GLU A 174 28.77 -12.08 -34.02
CA GLU A 174 30.07 -12.65 -34.41
C GLU A 174 30.67 -13.51 -33.28
N PHE A 175 30.45 -13.12 -32.02
CA PHE A 175 30.91 -13.87 -30.85
C PHE A 175 30.21 -15.23 -30.75
N LEU A 176 28.87 -15.24 -30.74
CA LEU A 176 28.07 -16.47 -30.63
C LEU A 176 28.33 -17.42 -31.81
N ILE A 177 28.44 -16.88 -33.03
CA ILE A 177 28.71 -17.68 -34.22
C ILE A 177 30.10 -18.30 -34.18
N GLN A 178 31.12 -17.64 -33.63
CA GLN A 178 32.45 -18.27 -33.46
C GLN A 178 32.40 -19.43 -32.46
N LEU A 179 31.65 -19.29 -31.37
CA LEU A 179 31.47 -20.37 -30.39
C LEU A 179 30.80 -21.58 -31.04
N LEU A 180 29.68 -21.36 -31.74
CA LEU A 180 28.93 -22.42 -32.44
C LEU A 180 29.76 -23.12 -33.51
N ASN A 181 30.54 -22.39 -34.31
CA ASN A 181 31.41 -22.99 -35.32
C ASN A 181 32.51 -23.91 -34.74
N TRP A 182 32.85 -23.75 -33.46
CA TRP A 182 33.83 -24.59 -32.78
C TRP A 182 33.20 -25.78 -32.06
N THR A 183 31.96 -25.66 -31.61
CA THR A 183 31.24 -26.74 -30.91
C THR A 183 30.57 -27.70 -31.89
N ASP A 184 29.93 -27.18 -32.94
CA ASP A 184 29.16 -27.94 -33.95
C ASP A 184 29.91 -29.13 -34.58
N PRO A 185 31.24 -29.09 -34.85
CA PRO A 185 31.93 -30.28 -35.35
C PRO A 185 32.05 -31.45 -34.35
N THR A 186 31.72 -31.24 -33.08
CA THR A 186 31.96 -32.19 -31.97
C THR A 186 30.74 -32.47 -31.10
N VAL A 187 29.73 -31.60 -31.13
CA VAL A 187 28.48 -31.73 -30.38
C VAL A 187 27.39 -32.12 -31.37
N ASP A 188 26.61 -33.15 -31.02
CA ASP A 188 25.43 -33.56 -31.77
C ASP A 188 24.23 -32.79 -31.24
N PHE A 189 23.85 -31.72 -31.93
CA PHE A 189 22.78 -30.82 -31.49
C PHE A 189 21.38 -31.43 -31.59
N GLY A 190 21.23 -32.54 -32.34
CA GLY A 190 19.95 -33.28 -32.36
C GLY A 190 19.59 -33.94 -31.03
N GLN A 191 20.50 -33.94 -30.05
CA GLN A 191 20.19 -34.41 -28.68
C GLN A 191 19.35 -33.43 -27.86
N TYR A 192 19.19 -32.21 -28.37
CA TYR A 192 18.53 -31.09 -27.69
C TYR A 192 17.31 -30.56 -28.46
N ASP A 193 16.81 -31.32 -29.42
CA ASP A 193 15.57 -31.11 -30.18
C ASP A 193 14.60 -32.18 -29.68
N ASN A 194 13.94 -31.94 -28.54
CA ASN A 194 13.19 -32.96 -27.80
C ASN A 194 11.80 -32.48 -27.36
N ASP A 195 11.26 -31.51 -28.09
CA ASP A 195 9.98 -30.85 -27.85
C ASP A 195 8.78 -31.64 -28.40
N GLY A 196 9.01 -32.77 -29.07
CA GLY A 196 8.01 -33.71 -29.56
C GLY A 196 7.16 -34.33 -28.45
N ALA A 197 6.01 -34.88 -28.84
CA ALA A 197 5.08 -35.48 -27.89
C ALA A 197 5.59 -36.79 -27.28
N ASP A 198 6.58 -37.44 -27.91
CA ASP A 198 7.20 -38.66 -27.40
C ASP A 198 8.42 -38.42 -26.48
N GLY A 199 8.92 -37.18 -26.41
CA GLY A 199 10.08 -36.79 -25.60
C GLY A 199 11.40 -37.43 -26.03
N VAL A 200 11.47 -37.99 -27.25
CA VAL A 200 12.67 -38.63 -27.79
C VAL A 200 13.42 -37.62 -28.66
N PRO A 201 14.70 -37.29 -28.35
CA PRO A 201 15.43 -36.30 -29.13
C PRO A 201 15.54 -36.63 -30.63
N ASN A 202 15.28 -35.63 -31.48
CA ASN A 202 15.39 -35.64 -32.95
C ASN A 202 14.69 -36.85 -33.58
N SER A 203 13.46 -37.06 -33.16
CA SER A 203 12.46 -38.00 -33.64
C SER A 203 11.53 -37.36 -34.69
N GLY A 204 10.48 -38.09 -35.10
CA GLY A 204 9.65 -37.69 -36.24
C GLY A 204 8.58 -36.64 -35.93
N ASP A 205 8.39 -36.30 -34.66
CA ASP A 205 7.42 -35.33 -34.16
C ASP A 205 8.05 -34.09 -33.53
N ASP A 206 9.38 -34.01 -33.44
CA ASP A 206 10.12 -32.80 -33.08
C ASP A 206 10.19 -31.81 -34.25
N ASP A 207 10.44 -30.56 -33.92
CA ASP A 207 10.35 -29.45 -34.86
C ASP A 207 11.65 -29.16 -35.64
N GLY A 208 12.76 -29.79 -35.26
CA GLY A 208 14.07 -29.63 -35.90
C GLY A 208 14.89 -28.47 -35.35
N PHE A 209 14.53 -27.92 -34.20
CA PHE A 209 15.24 -26.86 -33.51
C PHE A 209 15.80 -27.36 -32.18
N VAL A 210 16.95 -26.81 -31.78
CA VAL A 210 17.37 -26.94 -30.38
C VAL A 210 16.37 -26.19 -29.50
N ASP A 211 15.79 -26.88 -28.52
CA ASP A 211 14.73 -26.39 -27.62
C ASP A 211 15.09 -25.03 -27.01
N THR A 212 16.33 -24.88 -26.52
CA THR A 212 16.97 -23.61 -26.11
C THR A 212 18.49 -23.78 -26.01
N MET A 213 19.27 -22.80 -26.46
CA MET A 213 20.74 -22.80 -26.40
C MET A 213 21.26 -21.87 -25.27
N PHE A 214 22.11 -22.36 -24.38
CA PHE A 214 22.76 -21.52 -23.36
C PHE A 214 24.18 -21.12 -23.75
N PHE A 215 24.51 -19.86 -23.56
CA PHE A 215 25.87 -19.33 -23.64
C PHE A 215 26.29 -18.73 -22.31
N ILE A 216 27.51 -19.04 -21.88
CA ILE A 216 28.12 -18.41 -20.70
C ILE A 216 29.30 -17.57 -21.18
N HIS A 217 29.30 -16.26 -20.92
CA HIS A 217 30.41 -15.38 -21.28
C HIS A 217 31.34 -15.09 -20.09
N ASP A 218 32.60 -14.80 -20.38
CA ASP A 218 33.59 -14.41 -19.36
C ASP A 218 33.23 -13.07 -18.68
N GLY A 219 33.56 -12.94 -17.40
CA GLY A 219 33.29 -11.76 -16.57
C GLY A 219 31.86 -11.66 -16.01
N PRO A 220 31.59 -10.60 -15.21
CA PRO A 220 30.25 -10.34 -14.64
C PRO A 220 29.30 -9.73 -15.66
N GLY A 221 27.99 -9.87 -15.43
CA GLY A 221 26.96 -9.39 -16.34
C GLY A 221 26.63 -7.91 -16.19
N GLY A 222 26.06 -7.33 -17.24
CA GLY A 222 25.68 -5.93 -17.33
C GLY A 222 24.69 -5.49 -16.25
N GLU A 223 23.78 -6.39 -15.87
CA GLU A 223 22.76 -6.18 -14.83
C GLU A 223 23.35 -5.88 -13.44
N THR A 224 24.65 -6.15 -13.25
CA THR A 224 25.38 -5.83 -12.01
C THR A 224 26.06 -4.46 -12.02
N GLY A 225 25.91 -3.69 -13.10
CA GLY A 225 26.59 -2.42 -13.36
C GLY A 225 27.98 -2.58 -14.02
N ALA A 226 28.33 -3.79 -14.44
CA ALA A 226 29.58 -4.05 -15.16
C ALA A 226 29.47 -3.66 -16.63
N ASN A 227 30.55 -3.18 -17.24
CA ASN A 227 30.59 -2.92 -18.69
C ASN A 227 30.81 -4.23 -19.47
N ASN A 228 29.81 -5.10 -19.47
CA ASN A 228 29.83 -6.40 -20.13
C ASN A 228 28.48 -6.71 -20.79
N ILE A 229 28.32 -7.91 -21.37
CA ILE A 229 27.03 -8.33 -21.89
C ILE A 229 25.99 -8.34 -20.75
N TRP A 230 24.82 -7.76 -20.99
CA TRP A 230 23.69 -7.84 -20.07
C TRP A 230 22.94 -9.14 -20.32
N SER A 231 22.63 -9.89 -19.26
CA SER A 231 21.99 -11.21 -19.36
C SER A 231 20.61 -11.13 -20.02
N HIS A 232 20.32 -12.01 -20.97
CA HIS A 232 19.04 -11.98 -21.70
C HIS A 232 18.70 -13.30 -22.40
N SER A 233 17.42 -13.42 -22.74
CA SER A 233 16.81 -14.43 -23.59
C SER A 233 16.35 -13.80 -24.91
N TYR A 234 16.82 -14.34 -26.03
CA TYR A 234 16.58 -13.77 -27.37
C TYR A 234 16.63 -14.82 -28.48
N SER A 235 16.46 -14.41 -29.75
CA SER A 235 16.55 -15.30 -30.91
C SER A 235 17.69 -14.93 -31.87
N LEU A 236 18.47 -15.95 -32.24
CA LEU A 236 19.43 -15.88 -33.34
C LEU A 236 18.78 -15.48 -34.66
N TYR A 237 17.48 -15.76 -34.86
CA TYR A 237 16.75 -15.30 -36.03
C TYR A 237 16.85 -13.79 -36.20
N TYR A 238 16.59 -13.05 -35.12
CA TYR A 238 16.64 -11.60 -35.15
C TYR A 238 18.08 -11.10 -35.16
N LEU A 239 18.94 -11.69 -34.33
CA LEU A 239 20.37 -11.32 -34.26
C LEU A 239 21.09 -11.50 -35.62
N LEU A 240 20.71 -12.51 -36.41
CA LEU A 240 21.30 -12.83 -37.71
C LEU A 240 20.47 -12.33 -38.91
N ASN A 241 19.65 -11.29 -38.71
CA ASN A 241 18.87 -10.63 -39.77
C ASN A 241 17.96 -11.59 -40.57
N GLY A 242 17.17 -12.40 -39.86
CA GLY A 242 16.20 -13.33 -40.41
C GLY A 242 16.78 -14.68 -40.81
N ASN A 243 17.90 -15.09 -40.22
CA ASN A 243 18.55 -16.38 -40.48
C ASN A 243 18.76 -17.16 -39.18
N TYR A 244 18.78 -18.48 -39.28
CA TYR A 244 19.16 -19.36 -38.18
C TYR A 244 20.61 -19.80 -38.30
N TYR A 245 21.20 -20.24 -37.18
CA TYR A 245 22.39 -21.07 -37.27
C TYR A 245 21.97 -22.48 -37.73
N VAL A 246 22.59 -22.96 -38.80
CA VAL A 246 22.34 -24.31 -39.35
C VAL A 246 23.49 -25.20 -38.92
N THR A 247 23.20 -26.19 -38.09
CA THR A 247 24.19 -27.17 -37.61
C THR A 247 24.60 -28.13 -38.72
N ASN A 248 25.61 -28.97 -38.46
CA ASN A 248 25.94 -30.09 -39.35
C ASN A 248 25.18 -31.39 -39.04
N ASP A 249 24.27 -31.37 -38.06
CA ASP A 249 23.51 -32.52 -37.59
C ASP A 249 22.19 -32.68 -38.36
N PRO A 250 21.88 -33.87 -38.93
CA PRO A 250 20.63 -34.09 -39.65
C PRO A 250 19.40 -34.05 -38.75
N SER A 251 18.35 -33.34 -39.16
CA SER A 251 17.03 -33.39 -38.51
C SER A 251 16.16 -34.51 -39.09
N ALA A 252 15.42 -35.22 -38.24
CA ALA A 252 14.44 -36.23 -38.61
C ALA A 252 13.21 -35.64 -39.34
N SER A 253 12.87 -34.37 -39.07
CA SER A 253 11.89 -33.57 -39.80
C SER A 253 12.40 -33.09 -41.18
N GLY A 254 13.68 -33.32 -41.47
CA GLY A 254 14.32 -33.13 -42.76
C GLY A 254 15.11 -31.82 -42.86
N GLY A 255 16.34 -31.93 -43.38
CA GLY A 255 17.31 -30.84 -43.33
C GLY A 255 18.33 -31.10 -42.23
N ASN A 256 18.85 -30.03 -41.62
CA ASN A 256 19.72 -30.10 -40.46
C ASN A 256 19.06 -29.39 -39.28
N ILE A 257 19.47 -29.73 -38.06
CA ILE A 257 19.02 -29.08 -36.83
C ILE A 257 19.37 -27.59 -36.88
N LEU A 258 18.44 -26.77 -36.41
CA LEU A 258 18.57 -25.31 -36.36
C LEU A 258 18.73 -24.84 -34.92
N ILE A 259 19.47 -23.75 -34.74
CA ILE A 259 19.54 -23.04 -33.45
C ILE A 259 18.92 -21.66 -33.64
N GLY A 260 17.87 -21.40 -32.87
CA GLY A 260 17.09 -20.15 -32.88
C GLY A 260 17.12 -19.50 -31.50
N PRO A 261 16.35 -20.00 -30.51
CA PRO A 261 16.31 -19.42 -29.17
C PRO A 261 17.65 -19.59 -28.44
N TYR A 262 18.10 -18.54 -27.76
CA TYR A 262 19.26 -18.60 -26.89
C TYR A 262 19.09 -17.79 -25.61
N ILE A 263 19.79 -18.23 -24.57
CA ILE A 263 19.99 -17.53 -23.31
C ILE A 263 21.48 -17.25 -23.18
N ILE A 264 21.86 -16.04 -22.78
CA ILE A 264 23.24 -15.69 -22.46
C ILE A 264 23.39 -15.18 -21.04
N GLN A 265 24.36 -15.73 -20.31
CA GLN A 265 24.61 -15.50 -18.90
C GLN A 265 26.10 -15.20 -18.62
N PRO A 266 26.43 -14.45 -17.56
CA PRO A 266 27.80 -14.23 -17.14
C PRO A 266 28.35 -15.46 -16.41
N ALA A 267 29.67 -15.61 -16.40
CA ALA A 267 30.32 -16.65 -15.61
C ALA A 267 30.64 -16.25 -14.18
N VAL A 268 30.63 -14.94 -13.89
CA VAL A 268 31.16 -14.37 -12.66
C VAL A 268 30.07 -13.56 -11.97
N ASN A 269 29.84 -13.80 -10.68
CA ASN A 269 28.91 -12.99 -9.91
C ASN A 269 29.51 -11.60 -9.58
N TYR A 270 28.69 -10.73 -9.00
CA TYR A 270 29.13 -9.39 -8.62
C TYR A 270 30.28 -9.36 -7.59
N PHE A 271 30.46 -10.42 -6.80
CA PHE A 271 31.53 -10.55 -5.80
C PHE A 271 32.83 -11.16 -6.35
N GLY A 272 32.87 -11.51 -7.64
CA GLY A 272 34.02 -12.16 -8.28
C GLY A 272 34.08 -13.68 -8.09
N GLY A 273 33.03 -14.29 -7.55
CA GLY A 273 32.81 -15.75 -7.48
C GLY A 273 32.11 -16.30 -8.73
N MET A 274 31.81 -17.59 -8.75
CA MET A 274 30.99 -18.19 -9.82
C MET A 274 29.58 -17.62 -9.74
N ILE A 275 28.97 -17.40 -10.91
CA ILE A 275 27.59 -16.95 -11.02
C ILE A 275 26.66 -17.97 -10.35
N GLU A 276 25.68 -17.48 -9.60
CA GLU A 276 24.67 -18.33 -8.97
C GLU A 276 23.43 -18.51 -9.89
N ILE A 277 22.51 -19.41 -9.51
CA ILE A 277 21.41 -19.87 -10.37
C ILE A 277 20.28 -18.84 -10.60
N GLY A 278 20.16 -17.78 -9.80
CA GLY A 278 19.00 -16.89 -9.80
C GLY A 278 18.68 -16.25 -11.16
N VAL A 279 19.70 -15.70 -11.82
CA VAL A 279 19.54 -15.09 -13.15
C VAL A 279 19.37 -16.17 -14.24
N PHE A 280 19.94 -17.37 -14.05
CA PHE A 280 19.69 -18.51 -14.94
C PHE A 280 18.23 -18.96 -14.87
N CYS A 281 17.68 -19.10 -13.67
CA CYS A 281 16.29 -19.46 -13.43
C CYS A 281 15.34 -18.40 -14.00
N HIS A 282 15.63 -17.12 -13.81
CA HIS A 282 14.83 -16.04 -14.39
C HIS A 282 14.77 -16.16 -15.92
N GLU A 283 15.92 -16.20 -16.60
CA GLU A 283 15.95 -16.26 -18.06
C GLU A 283 15.37 -17.55 -18.63
N PHE A 284 15.53 -18.66 -17.92
CA PHE A 284 14.90 -19.91 -18.32
C PHE A 284 13.38 -19.86 -18.18
N GLY A 285 12.83 -19.07 -17.25
CA GLY A 285 11.40 -18.77 -17.18
C GLY A 285 10.83 -18.25 -18.51
N HIS A 286 11.59 -17.44 -19.26
CA HIS A 286 11.19 -16.99 -20.59
C HIS A 286 11.26 -18.11 -21.65
N ALA A 287 12.23 -19.02 -21.56
CA ALA A 287 12.27 -20.21 -22.42
C ALA A 287 11.05 -21.13 -22.19
N LEU A 288 10.49 -21.13 -20.98
CA LEU A 288 9.23 -21.81 -20.66
C LEU A 288 7.98 -21.05 -21.15
N GLY A 289 8.11 -19.74 -21.44
CA GLY A 289 7.06 -18.90 -22.02
C GLY A 289 6.43 -17.88 -21.07
N LEU A 290 7.09 -17.55 -19.95
CA LEU A 290 6.62 -16.52 -19.02
C LEU A 290 7.14 -15.11 -19.42
N PRO A 291 6.34 -14.05 -19.22
CA PRO A 291 6.82 -12.67 -19.36
C PRO A 291 7.62 -12.22 -18.13
N ASP A 292 8.29 -11.07 -18.27
CA ASP A 292 8.75 -10.29 -17.14
C ASP A 292 7.55 -9.75 -16.34
N LEU A 293 7.65 -9.81 -15.01
CA LEU A 293 6.65 -9.32 -14.06
C LEU A 293 7.15 -8.11 -13.23
N TYR A 294 8.36 -7.63 -13.50
CA TYR A 294 8.77 -6.28 -13.11
C TYR A 294 8.30 -5.27 -14.18
N ASP A 295 8.25 -3.99 -13.83
CA ASP A 295 7.99 -2.95 -14.82
C ASP A 295 9.23 -2.69 -15.67
N THR A 296 9.11 -3.01 -16.95
CA THR A 296 10.21 -2.96 -17.91
C THR A 296 10.73 -1.56 -18.22
N ASP A 297 10.04 -0.50 -17.82
CA ASP A 297 10.56 0.86 -17.91
C ASP A 297 11.14 1.42 -16.60
N TYR A 298 11.07 0.61 -15.53
CA TYR A 298 11.58 0.90 -14.19
C TYR A 298 10.94 2.13 -13.55
N SER A 299 9.70 2.46 -13.91
CA SER A 299 8.91 3.48 -13.22
C SER A 299 8.25 2.94 -11.94
N SER A 300 8.05 1.63 -11.86
CA SER A 300 7.61 0.87 -10.68
C SER A 300 8.46 -0.41 -10.47
N GLU A 301 8.15 -1.20 -9.43
CA GLU A 301 8.83 -2.48 -9.14
C GLU A 301 8.07 -3.70 -9.69
N GLY A 302 6.92 -3.49 -10.36
CA GLY A 302 5.98 -4.55 -10.75
C GLY A 302 5.61 -5.42 -9.54
N ILE A 303 5.72 -6.75 -9.63
CA ILE A 303 5.45 -7.64 -8.48
C ILE A 303 6.58 -7.70 -7.43
N GLY A 304 7.61 -6.85 -7.55
CA GLY A 304 8.71 -6.77 -6.59
C GLY A 304 9.51 -8.06 -6.41
N VAL A 305 10.02 -8.28 -5.20
CA VAL A 305 10.84 -9.46 -4.88
C VAL A 305 10.05 -10.75 -4.64
N TRP A 306 8.73 -10.72 -4.79
CA TRP A 306 7.84 -11.82 -4.43
C TRP A 306 7.81 -12.96 -5.44
N GLY A 307 8.30 -12.71 -6.66
CA GLY A 307 8.32 -13.68 -7.74
C GLY A 307 9.62 -13.73 -8.53
N LEU A 308 10.01 -14.94 -8.96
CA LEU A 308 11.19 -15.18 -9.81
C LEU A 308 11.23 -14.29 -11.08
N MET A 309 10.07 -14.07 -11.71
CA MET A 309 9.95 -13.30 -12.95
C MET A 309 10.03 -11.78 -12.72
N SER A 310 10.38 -11.34 -11.51
CA SER A 310 10.65 -9.96 -11.13
C SER A 310 11.94 -9.90 -10.28
N GLY A 311 12.01 -9.03 -9.28
CA GLY A 311 13.15 -8.86 -8.38
C GLY A 311 13.47 -10.10 -7.53
N GLY A 312 12.61 -11.13 -7.51
CA GLY A 312 12.80 -12.34 -6.71
C GLY A 312 14.04 -13.17 -7.09
N SER A 313 14.55 -13.02 -8.32
CA SER A 313 15.85 -13.58 -8.73
C SER A 313 17.03 -13.03 -7.92
N TRP A 314 16.86 -11.88 -7.26
CA TRP A 314 17.86 -11.19 -6.44
C TRP A 314 17.59 -11.26 -4.93
N ASN A 315 16.55 -11.97 -4.46
CA ASN A 315 16.35 -12.19 -3.01
C ASN A 315 17.60 -12.78 -2.38
N THR A 316 18.02 -13.93 -2.91
CA THR A 316 19.42 -14.29 -2.98
C THR A 316 19.69 -14.94 -4.34
N PRO A 317 20.77 -14.57 -5.05
CA PRO A 317 21.08 -15.21 -6.33
C PRO A 317 21.29 -16.73 -6.26
N ALA A 318 21.60 -17.29 -5.09
CA ALA A 318 21.80 -18.73 -4.91
C ALA A 318 20.52 -19.50 -4.62
N GLU A 319 19.55 -18.86 -3.96
CA GLU A 319 18.25 -19.40 -3.57
C GLU A 319 17.21 -18.32 -3.95
N PRO A 320 16.83 -18.22 -5.24
CA PRO A 320 15.92 -17.19 -5.74
C PRO A 320 14.48 -17.45 -5.28
N ALA A 321 13.62 -16.44 -5.34
CA ALA A 321 12.20 -16.63 -5.05
C ALA A 321 11.58 -17.67 -5.98
N HIS A 322 10.54 -18.34 -5.49
CA HIS A 322 9.66 -19.16 -6.29
C HIS A 322 8.93 -18.34 -7.36
N MET A 323 8.45 -19.02 -8.40
CA MET A 323 7.42 -18.45 -9.27
C MET A 323 6.10 -18.32 -8.49
N ILE A 324 5.40 -17.19 -8.63
CA ILE A 324 4.09 -16.94 -8.00
C ILE A 324 3.01 -17.88 -8.55
N ALA A 325 1.88 -18.02 -7.85
CA ALA A 325 0.75 -18.86 -8.27
C ALA A 325 0.34 -18.64 -9.73
N TRP A 326 0.26 -17.39 -10.18
CA TRP A 326 -0.09 -17.08 -11.55
C TRP A 326 0.89 -17.72 -12.56
N SER A 327 2.19 -17.56 -12.36
CA SER A 327 3.23 -18.13 -13.23
C SER A 327 3.17 -19.66 -13.26
N ARG A 328 3.02 -20.30 -12.09
CA ARG A 328 2.88 -21.77 -11.99
C ARG A 328 1.62 -22.28 -12.69
N TYR A 329 0.52 -21.52 -12.59
CA TYR A 329 -0.74 -21.83 -13.28
C TYR A 329 -0.60 -21.69 -14.81
N GLN A 330 0.12 -20.67 -15.31
CA GLN A 330 0.41 -20.53 -16.74
C GLN A 330 1.19 -21.74 -17.29
N LEU A 331 2.16 -22.24 -16.52
CA LEU A 331 2.97 -23.40 -16.87
C LEU A 331 2.27 -24.75 -16.63
N GLY A 332 1.11 -24.75 -15.97
CA GLY A 332 0.32 -25.94 -15.68
C GLY A 332 0.83 -26.78 -14.51
N TRP A 333 1.74 -26.24 -13.70
CA TRP A 333 2.26 -26.93 -12.52
C TRP A 333 1.26 -26.96 -11.37
N ILE A 334 0.36 -25.98 -11.31
CA ILE A 334 -0.77 -25.95 -10.38
C ILE A 334 -2.08 -25.69 -11.12
N ASP A 335 -3.19 -26.01 -10.47
CA ASP A 335 -4.54 -25.67 -10.92
C ASP A 335 -5.30 -25.04 -9.75
N PRO A 336 -5.36 -23.70 -9.64
CA PRO A 336 -6.03 -23.02 -8.54
C PRO A 336 -7.51 -23.41 -8.45
N VAL A 337 -8.01 -23.56 -7.22
CA VAL A 337 -9.42 -23.87 -6.96
C VAL A 337 -10.27 -22.67 -7.36
N GLU A 338 -11.18 -22.86 -8.32
CA GLU A 338 -12.11 -21.80 -8.72
C GLU A 338 -13.16 -21.54 -7.64
N VAL A 339 -13.17 -20.32 -7.12
CA VAL A 339 -14.16 -19.83 -6.15
C VAL A 339 -15.27 -19.12 -6.92
N THR A 340 -16.47 -19.68 -6.89
CA THR A 340 -17.68 -19.12 -7.51
C THR A 340 -18.81 -18.85 -6.51
N ASP A 341 -18.63 -19.29 -5.26
CA ASP A 341 -19.57 -19.16 -4.15
C ASP A 341 -18.75 -18.95 -2.85
N PHE A 342 -19.40 -18.50 -1.78
CA PHE A 342 -18.77 -18.28 -0.48
C PHE A 342 -18.15 -19.54 0.13
N LEU A 343 -16.90 -19.41 0.57
CA LEU A 343 -16.15 -20.39 1.35
C LEU A 343 -15.88 -19.81 2.75
N HIS A 344 -16.46 -20.46 3.77
CA HIS A 344 -16.30 -20.07 5.16
C HIS A 344 -15.07 -20.74 5.78
N ASP A 345 -14.24 -19.98 6.50
CA ASP A 345 -13.09 -20.48 7.26
C ASP A 345 -12.23 -21.43 6.42
N GLN A 346 -11.93 -21.02 5.18
CA GLN A 346 -11.27 -21.84 4.19
C GLN A 346 -9.80 -22.03 4.58
N PRO A 347 -9.32 -23.28 4.78
CA PRO A 347 -7.89 -23.52 4.98
C PRO A 347 -7.13 -23.25 3.68
N ILE A 348 -6.04 -22.49 3.80
CA ILE A 348 -5.13 -22.14 2.71
C ILE A 348 -3.74 -22.64 3.09
N THR A 349 -3.33 -23.76 2.50
CA THR A 349 -2.05 -24.41 2.81
C THR A 349 -0.88 -23.75 2.05
N PRO A 350 0.39 -23.92 2.48
CA PRO A 350 1.52 -23.28 1.84
C PRO A 350 1.66 -23.78 0.42
N ILE A 351 1.72 -22.85 -0.53
CA ILE A 351 1.78 -23.19 -1.94
C ILE A 351 3.06 -23.95 -2.26
N GLU A 352 4.17 -23.71 -1.56
CA GLU A 352 5.47 -24.35 -1.79
C GLU A 352 5.42 -25.87 -1.58
N THR A 353 4.48 -26.37 -0.77
CA THR A 353 4.38 -27.80 -0.42
C THR A 353 3.16 -28.50 -0.99
N THR A 354 2.13 -27.76 -1.39
CA THR A 354 0.84 -28.32 -1.82
C THR A 354 0.43 -27.94 -3.22
N GLY A 355 0.94 -26.82 -3.74
CA GLY A 355 0.46 -26.20 -4.98
C GLY A 355 -0.96 -25.63 -4.87
N GLU A 356 -1.52 -25.53 -3.66
CA GLU A 356 -2.87 -25.02 -3.43
C GLU A 356 -2.90 -23.50 -3.55
N ALA A 357 -3.83 -23.00 -4.35
CA ALA A 357 -4.15 -21.59 -4.51
C ALA A 357 -5.64 -21.45 -4.85
N TYR A 358 -6.22 -20.28 -4.63
CA TYR A 358 -7.65 -20.03 -4.88
C TYR A 358 -7.81 -18.93 -5.90
N LYS A 359 -8.64 -19.16 -6.92
CA LYS A 359 -8.93 -18.18 -7.95
C LYS A 359 -10.33 -17.60 -7.76
N LEU A 360 -10.41 -16.32 -7.47
CA LEU A 360 -11.64 -15.59 -7.18
C LEU A 360 -12.07 -14.79 -8.41
N TRP A 361 -13.16 -15.22 -9.02
CA TRP A 361 -13.71 -14.58 -10.22
C TRP A 361 -14.48 -13.31 -9.86
N THR A 362 -14.26 -12.24 -10.62
CA THR A 362 -15.05 -11.01 -10.48
C THR A 362 -16.54 -11.32 -10.69
N ASN A 363 -17.36 -10.96 -9.71
CA ASN A 363 -18.80 -11.21 -9.61
C ASN A 363 -19.17 -12.71 -9.73
N GLY A 364 -18.25 -13.63 -9.40
CA GLY A 364 -18.43 -15.08 -9.55
C GLY A 364 -18.50 -15.56 -11.01
N PHE A 365 -18.13 -14.73 -11.99
CA PHE A 365 -18.19 -15.06 -13.41
C PHE A 365 -16.81 -15.09 -14.07
N TYR A 366 -16.63 -16.06 -14.97
CA TYR A 366 -15.43 -16.13 -15.81
C TYR A 366 -15.19 -14.83 -16.58
N GLY A 367 -14.00 -14.27 -16.43
CA GLY A 367 -13.56 -13.02 -17.05
C GLY A 367 -12.06 -13.00 -17.35
N ASN A 368 -11.56 -11.85 -17.76
CA ASN A 368 -10.11 -11.62 -17.91
C ASN A 368 -9.49 -11.03 -16.64
N GLU A 369 -10.32 -10.41 -15.80
CA GLU A 369 -9.95 -9.79 -14.54
C GLU A 369 -10.44 -10.64 -13.36
N TYR A 370 -9.53 -10.98 -12.43
CA TYR A 370 -9.78 -11.85 -11.29
C TYR A 370 -8.66 -11.75 -10.25
N PHE A 371 -8.85 -12.38 -9.09
CA PHE A 371 -7.83 -12.46 -8.05
C PHE A 371 -7.33 -13.89 -7.86
N ILE A 372 -6.06 -14.07 -7.47
CA ILE A 372 -5.51 -15.34 -6.99
C ILE A 372 -4.97 -15.17 -5.58
N ILE A 373 -5.36 -16.06 -4.68
CA ILE A 373 -4.86 -16.11 -3.31
C ILE A 373 -3.91 -17.30 -3.16
N GLU A 374 -2.73 -17.05 -2.61
CA GLU A 374 -1.78 -18.08 -2.19
C GLU A 374 -1.27 -17.80 -0.78
N ASN A 375 -1.01 -18.87 -0.01
CA ASN A 375 -0.28 -18.77 1.26
C ASN A 375 1.20 -19.02 0.98
N ARG A 376 2.05 -18.02 1.24
CA ARG A 376 3.49 -18.06 1.00
C ARG A 376 4.26 -18.14 2.32
N GLN A 377 5.20 -19.07 2.38
CA GLN A 377 6.01 -19.38 3.55
C GLN A 377 7.49 -19.48 3.17
N ARG A 378 8.40 -19.23 4.11
CA ARG A 378 9.85 -19.36 3.89
C ARG A 378 10.27 -20.83 3.82
N TYR A 379 10.01 -21.45 2.68
CA TYR A 379 10.28 -22.86 2.42
C TYR A 379 11.09 -23.07 1.15
N GLY A 380 12.07 -23.98 1.20
CA GLY A 380 12.93 -24.28 0.05
C GLY A 380 13.67 -23.02 -0.42
N SER A 381 13.61 -22.73 -1.70
CA SER A 381 14.23 -21.54 -2.29
C SER A 381 13.61 -20.21 -1.81
N ASP A 382 12.37 -20.22 -1.29
CA ASP A 382 11.70 -19.04 -0.70
C ASP A 382 12.18 -18.68 0.71
N VAL A 383 13.22 -19.34 1.25
CA VAL A 383 13.73 -19.12 2.61
C VAL A 383 14.14 -17.67 2.92
N HIS A 384 14.38 -16.84 1.89
CA HIS A 384 14.79 -15.43 2.01
C HIS A 384 13.70 -14.42 1.67
N LEU A 385 12.43 -14.83 1.57
CA LEU A 385 11.31 -13.89 1.42
C LEU A 385 11.26 -12.87 2.58
N ARG A 386 10.77 -11.66 2.29
CA ARG A 386 10.73 -10.55 3.25
C ARG A 386 9.61 -10.65 4.28
N GLY A 387 8.57 -11.45 3.98
CA GLY A 387 7.44 -11.76 4.85
C GLY A 387 6.87 -13.16 4.55
N GLU A 388 5.93 -13.59 5.36
CA GLU A 388 5.14 -14.83 5.22
C GLU A 388 3.66 -14.46 5.40
N GLY A 389 2.74 -15.15 4.73
CA GLY A 389 1.32 -14.77 4.79
C GLY A 389 0.54 -15.08 3.52
N LEU A 390 -0.66 -14.53 3.42
CA LEU A 390 -1.47 -14.59 2.20
C LEU A 390 -1.06 -13.48 1.24
N MET A 391 -0.80 -13.85 -0.01
CA MET A 391 -0.68 -12.92 -1.12
C MET A 391 -1.98 -12.91 -1.91
N ILE A 392 -2.46 -11.71 -2.22
CA ILE A 392 -3.64 -11.50 -3.06
C ILE A 392 -3.16 -10.86 -4.37
N TRP A 393 -3.18 -11.64 -5.44
CA TRP A 393 -2.75 -11.20 -6.76
C TRP A 393 -3.96 -10.70 -7.56
N HIS A 394 -3.96 -9.44 -7.99
CA HIS A 394 -4.94 -8.91 -8.95
C HIS A 394 -4.43 -9.11 -10.37
N ILE A 395 -5.22 -9.80 -11.19
CA ILE A 395 -4.83 -10.20 -12.54
C ILE A 395 -5.79 -9.59 -13.53
N ASP A 396 -5.28 -8.92 -14.58
CA ASP A 396 -6.03 -8.64 -15.80
C ASP A 396 -5.28 -9.13 -17.04
N GLN A 397 -5.79 -10.20 -17.65
CA GLN A 397 -5.18 -10.82 -18.84
C GLN A 397 -5.20 -9.94 -20.11
N THR A 398 -5.84 -8.78 -20.07
CA THR A 398 -5.86 -7.81 -21.18
C THR A 398 -4.82 -6.70 -21.05
N ALA A 399 -4.18 -6.59 -19.89
CA ALA A 399 -3.17 -5.59 -19.60
C ALA A 399 -1.76 -6.02 -20.03
N GLU A 400 -0.89 -5.03 -20.13
CA GLU A 400 0.56 -5.19 -20.23
C GLU A 400 1.16 -4.97 -18.85
N GLN A 401 2.22 -5.69 -18.48
CA GLN A 401 2.79 -5.58 -17.13
C GLN A 401 3.35 -4.19 -16.82
N SER A 402 3.94 -3.52 -17.81
CA SER A 402 4.55 -2.19 -17.70
C SER A 402 3.53 -1.05 -17.83
N ASN A 403 2.31 -1.27 -17.36
CA ASN A 403 1.28 -0.25 -17.29
C ASN A 403 0.95 -0.10 -15.81
N GLU A 404 1.52 0.90 -15.17
CA GLU A 404 1.52 1.04 -13.72
C GLU A 404 0.08 1.16 -13.21
N ASP A 405 -0.77 1.89 -13.93
CA ASP A 405 -2.17 2.12 -13.57
C ASP A 405 -3.06 0.88 -13.79
N HIS A 406 -2.59 -0.11 -14.55
CA HIS A 406 -3.35 -1.31 -14.91
C HIS A 406 -2.40 -2.41 -15.41
N PRO A 407 -1.63 -3.06 -14.52
CA PRO A 407 -0.68 -4.11 -14.87
C PRO A 407 -1.37 -5.46 -15.14
N LEU A 408 -0.64 -6.38 -15.77
CA LEU A 408 -1.10 -7.75 -16.01
C LEU A 408 -1.25 -8.55 -14.70
N VAL A 409 -0.27 -8.42 -13.81
CA VAL A 409 -0.25 -9.02 -12.47
C VAL A 409 0.18 -7.94 -11.48
N ASP A 410 -0.62 -7.78 -10.43
CA ASP A 410 -0.37 -6.87 -9.33
C ASP A 410 -0.46 -7.58 -7.98
N LEU A 411 0.30 -7.11 -7.01
CA LEU A 411 0.16 -7.53 -5.62
C LEU A 411 -0.66 -6.48 -4.89
N GLU A 412 -1.78 -6.89 -4.31
CA GLU A 412 -2.52 -6.03 -3.38
C GLU A 412 -1.72 -5.93 -2.07
N GLU A 413 -0.97 -4.84 -1.88
CA GLU A 413 -0.10 -4.64 -0.71
C GLU A 413 -0.95 -4.41 0.54
N ALA A 414 -0.92 -5.34 1.50
CA ALA A 414 -1.83 -5.35 2.64
C ALA A 414 -1.75 -4.09 3.53
N ASP A 415 -0.64 -3.37 3.52
CA ASP A 415 -0.43 -2.12 4.24
C ASP A 415 -0.99 -0.86 3.54
N GLY A 416 -1.42 -1.00 2.27
CA GLY A 416 -1.93 0.10 1.45
C GLY A 416 -0.88 1.18 1.15
N LEU A 417 0.41 0.87 1.20
CA LEU A 417 1.45 1.87 0.88
C LEU A 417 1.77 1.98 -0.61
N ASP A 418 1.32 1.01 -1.42
CA ASP A 418 1.57 0.92 -2.86
C ASP A 418 3.06 1.15 -3.20
N ASN A 419 3.97 0.58 -2.37
CA ASN A 419 5.40 0.79 -2.51
C ASN A 419 5.92 0.26 -3.84
N LEU A 420 5.33 -0.85 -4.32
CA LEU A 420 5.69 -1.46 -5.58
C LEU A 420 5.30 -0.56 -6.75
N TYR A 421 4.08 -0.02 -6.73
CA TYR A 421 3.59 0.93 -7.74
C TYR A 421 4.44 2.20 -7.79
N TYR A 422 4.76 2.80 -6.63
CA TYR A 422 5.57 4.03 -6.58
C TYR A 422 7.07 3.81 -6.74
N GLY A 423 7.53 2.55 -6.82
CA GLY A 423 8.95 2.20 -6.81
C GLY A 423 9.69 2.67 -5.55
N THR A 424 8.97 2.82 -4.43
CA THR A 424 9.53 3.26 -3.15
C THR A 424 10.43 2.19 -2.56
N ASN A 425 9.99 0.93 -2.65
CA ASN A 425 10.77 -0.24 -2.27
C ASN A 425 10.29 -1.48 -3.05
N SER A 426 11.09 -2.54 -3.09
CA SER A 426 10.82 -3.76 -3.87
C SER A 426 9.95 -4.82 -3.17
N GLY A 427 9.26 -4.44 -2.10
CA GLY A 427 8.36 -5.22 -1.26
C GLY A 427 8.88 -5.42 0.16
N ASP A 428 8.00 -5.55 1.16
CA ASP A 428 8.37 -5.74 2.55
C ASP A 428 7.37 -6.59 3.38
N ALA A 429 7.52 -6.65 4.69
CA ALA A 429 6.67 -7.52 5.50
C ALA A 429 5.22 -7.01 5.62
N GLY A 430 4.95 -5.76 5.26
CA GLY A 430 3.62 -5.14 5.22
C GLY A 430 2.78 -5.55 4.02
N ASP A 431 3.38 -6.06 2.93
CA ASP A 431 2.67 -6.37 1.70
C ASP A 431 1.75 -7.60 1.80
N LEU A 432 2.04 -8.56 2.69
CA LEU A 432 1.27 -9.81 2.84
C LEU A 432 0.18 -9.67 3.90
N PHE A 433 -0.93 -10.41 3.74
CA PHE A 433 -2.00 -10.44 4.73
C PHE A 433 -1.81 -11.58 5.76
N PRO A 434 -2.00 -11.34 7.07
CA PRO A 434 -2.11 -10.03 7.69
C PRO A 434 -0.77 -9.32 7.83
N GLY A 435 0.34 -10.08 7.71
CA GLY A 435 1.71 -9.56 7.67
C GLY A 435 2.05 -8.64 8.84
N ALA A 436 2.96 -7.71 8.60
CA ALA A 436 3.34 -6.71 9.58
C ALA A 436 2.31 -5.57 9.74
N SER A 437 1.37 -5.44 8.81
CA SER A 437 0.30 -4.43 8.83
C SER A 437 -0.92 -4.85 9.66
N ASP A 438 -0.99 -6.12 10.08
CA ASP A 438 -2.12 -6.70 10.81
C ASP A 438 -3.44 -6.54 10.05
N ASN A 439 -3.38 -6.53 8.71
CA ASN A 439 -4.57 -6.35 7.88
C ASN A 439 -5.28 -7.69 7.65
N HIS A 440 -6.44 -7.86 8.28
CA HIS A 440 -7.23 -9.09 8.18
C HIS A 440 -8.37 -9.01 7.16
N TRP A 441 -8.39 -7.99 6.30
CA TRP A 441 -9.54 -7.64 5.48
C TRP A 441 -9.18 -7.06 4.11
N PHE A 442 -9.83 -7.56 3.06
CA PHE A 442 -9.71 -7.09 1.68
C PHE A 442 -11.06 -7.17 0.95
N ASP A 443 -11.62 -6.04 0.54
CA ASP A 443 -12.80 -5.93 -0.33
C ASP A 443 -12.89 -4.56 -1.04
N GLU A 444 -14.02 -4.27 -1.70
CA GLU A 444 -14.18 -3.03 -2.48
C GLU A 444 -14.27 -1.73 -1.65
N TYR A 445 -14.40 -1.86 -0.33
CA TYR A 445 -14.49 -0.76 0.62
C TYR A 445 -13.21 -0.60 1.47
N THR A 446 -12.22 -1.47 1.29
CA THR A 446 -10.91 -1.34 1.95
C THR A 446 -9.88 -0.69 1.03
N TYR A 447 -8.72 -0.42 1.60
CA TYR A 447 -7.51 -0.07 0.86
C TYR A 447 -6.36 -0.95 1.39
N PRO A 448 -5.73 -1.80 0.55
CA PRO A 448 -6.02 -2.02 -0.87
C PRO A 448 -7.46 -2.54 -1.11
N SER A 449 -7.97 -2.28 -2.31
CA SER A 449 -9.39 -2.48 -2.65
C SER A 449 -9.56 -3.58 -3.68
N SER A 450 -10.62 -4.38 -3.58
CA SER A 450 -10.93 -5.40 -4.59
C SER A 450 -11.62 -4.84 -5.84
N LEU A 451 -11.69 -3.52 -6.04
CA LEU A 451 -12.31 -2.92 -7.22
C LEU A 451 -11.55 -3.29 -8.50
N THR A 452 -12.24 -3.26 -9.64
CA THR A 452 -11.53 -3.33 -10.93
C THR A 452 -10.71 -2.06 -11.16
N TYR A 453 -9.75 -2.11 -12.08
CA TYR A 453 -9.01 -0.92 -12.53
C TYR A 453 -9.89 0.20 -13.15
N TYR A 454 -11.17 -0.07 -13.37
CA TYR A 454 -12.17 0.90 -13.81
C TYR A 454 -13.14 1.33 -12.70
N ASN A 455 -12.77 1.11 -11.43
CA ASN A 455 -13.56 1.37 -10.23
C ASN A 455 -14.94 0.71 -10.26
N GLN A 456 -15.00 -0.52 -10.77
CA GLN A 456 -16.24 -1.31 -10.75
C GLN A 456 -16.19 -2.36 -9.64
N SER A 457 -17.35 -2.61 -9.03
CA SER A 457 -17.51 -3.67 -8.04
C SER A 457 -17.17 -5.03 -8.62
N THR A 458 -16.32 -5.78 -7.91
CA THR A 458 -15.96 -7.15 -8.22
C THR A 458 -16.69 -8.16 -7.35
N GLN A 459 -17.31 -7.72 -6.25
CA GLN A 459 -17.89 -8.61 -5.23
C GLN A 459 -16.90 -9.58 -4.57
N VAL A 460 -15.60 -9.39 -4.82
CA VAL A 460 -14.53 -10.19 -4.24
C VAL A 460 -14.26 -9.67 -2.83
N ALA A 461 -14.30 -10.56 -1.85
CA ALA A 461 -13.90 -10.27 -0.48
C ALA A 461 -13.10 -11.42 0.12
N VAL A 462 -12.08 -11.05 0.88
CA VAL A 462 -11.25 -11.92 1.70
C VAL A 462 -11.19 -11.31 3.09
N TRP A 463 -11.74 -11.97 4.10
CA TRP A 463 -11.79 -11.43 5.45
C TRP A 463 -11.68 -12.52 6.52
N ASP A 464 -11.58 -12.10 7.78
CA ASP A 464 -11.21 -12.98 8.90
C ASP A 464 -9.96 -13.78 8.58
N ILE A 465 -9.00 -13.14 7.90
CA ILE A 465 -7.70 -13.74 7.61
C ILE A 465 -7.04 -14.07 8.95
N SER A 466 -6.54 -15.28 9.15
CA SER A 466 -5.89 -15.65 10.41
C SER A 466 -4.50 -15.02 10.55
N ASP A 467 -3.97 -14.97 11.77
CA ASP A 467 -2.54 -14.73 12.01
C ASP A 467 -1.66 -15.68 11.16
N GLU A 468 -0.41 -15.25 10.90
CA GLU A 468 0.59 -16.02 10.18
C GLU A 468 0.77 -17.44 10.79
N ALA A 469 0.60 -18.46 9.95
CA ALA A 469 0.76 -19.87 10.31
C ALA A 469 1.02 -20.73 9.06
N ASP A 470 1.58 -21.93 9.26
CA ASP A 470 1.76 -22.91 8.18
C ASP A 470 0.45 -23.15 7.40
N THR A 471 -0.70 -23.14 8.05
CA THR A 471 -2.00 -23.14 7.33
C THR A 471 -2.80 -21.98 7.84
N MET A 472 -3.09 -21.04 6.94
CA MET A 472 -3.89 -19.87 7.23
C MET A 472 -5.36 -20.15 6.92
N TYR A 473 -6.24 -19.36 7.49
CA TYR A 473 -7.68 -19.45 7.29
C TYR A 473 -8.20 -18.09 6.85
N ALA A 474 -9.16 -18.08 5.93
CA ALA A 474 -9.88 -16.88 5.54
C ALA A 474 -11.27 -17.22 5.02
N ASN A 475 -12.20 -16.29 5.13
CA ASN A 475 -13.45 -16.31 4.39
C ASN A 475 -13.20 -15.80 2.97
N LEU A 476 -13.65 -16.53 1.95
CA LEU A 476 -13.52 -16.15 0.54
C LEU A 476 -14.93 -16.00 -0.08
N ASP A 477 -15.26 -14.82 -0.59
CA ASP A 477 -16.54 -14.56 -1.27
C ASP A 477 -16.31 -13.83 -2.60
N VAL A 478 -17.22 -14.05 -3.55
CA VAL A 478 -17.20 -13.48 -4.91
C VAL A 478 -18.58 -13.00 -5.36
N ILE A 479 -19.57 -13.05 -4.47
CA ILE A 479 -20.97 -12.67 -4.73
C ILE A 479 -21.60 -11.86 -3.59
N TYR A 480 -20.80 -11.44 -2.59
CA TYR A 480 -21.27 -10.81 -1.35
C TYR A 480 -22.49 -11.53 -0.75
N SER A 481 -22.38 -12.84 -0.58
CA SER A 481 -23.48 -13.65 -0.06
C SER A 481 -23.75 -13.41 1.42
N GLN A 482 -22.73 -12.96 2.17
CA GLN A 482 -22.84 -12.69 3.60
C GLN A 482 -23.18 -11.22 3.85
N PRO A 483 -24.06 -10.88 4.80
CA PRO A 483 -24.34 -9.50 5.17
C PRO A 483 -23.13 -8.83 5.82
N ARG A 484 -23.00 -7.51 5.62
CA ARG A 484 -22.02 -6.64 6.28
C ARG A 484 -22.69 -5.31 6.58
N LEU A 485 -22.65 -4.93 7.84
CA LEU A 485 -23.31 -3.74 8.35
C LEU A 485 -22.29 -2.61 8.53
N LEU A 486 -22.67 -1.42 8.10
CA LEU A 486 -21.98 -0.16 8.42
C LEU A 486 -22.87 0.68 9.33
N PHE A 487 -22.27 1.33 10.31
CA PHE A 487 -22.94 2.37 11.09
C PHE A 487 -23.19 3.58 10.19
N GLU A 488 -24.41 4.13 10.21
CA GLU A 488 -24.76 5.33 9.45
C GLU A 488 -25.13 6.51 10.33
N ASP A 489 -25.91 6.27 11.39
CA ASP A 489 -26.50 7.36 12.16
C ASP A 489 -26.83 6.96 13.60
N LEU A 490 -26.90 7.95 14.48
CA LEU A 490 -27.28 7.86 15.88
C LEU A 490 -28.21 9.00 16.23
N ASP A 491 -29.34 8.66 16.82
CA ASP A 491 -30.27 9.62 17.40
C ASP A 491 -30.53 9.29 18.88
N ILE A 492 -30.82 10.34 19.63
CA ILE A 492 -31.06 10.31 21.07
C ILE A 492 -32.46 10.88 21.36
N ASP A 493 -33.26 10.17 22.14
CA ASP A 493 -34.47 10.69 22.78
C ASP A 493 -34.24 10.79 24.29
N ASP A 494 -34.13 12.04 24.75
CA ASP A 494 -33.92 12.43 26.14
C ASP A 494 -35.21 12.94 26.78
N SER A 495 -36.40 12.66 26.23
CA SER A 495 -37.66 13.21 26.74
C SER A 495 -38.00 12.78 28.18
N ALA A 496 -37.28 11.81 28.74
CA ALA A 496 -37.32 11.42 30.14
C ALA A 496 -36.41 12.28 31.07
N GLY A 497 -35.59 13.16 30.49
CA GLY A 497 -34.69 14.13 31.10
C GLY A 497 -35.14 15.58 30.88
N ASN A 498 -34.26 16.43 30.35
CA ASN A 498 -34.50 17.86 30.15
C ASN A 498 -35.09 18.21 28.77
N GLY A 499 -35.01 17.31 27.79
CA GLY A 499 -35.62 17.46 26.47
C GLY A 499 -34.83 18.37 25.52
N ASP A 500 -33.52 18.48 25.68
CA ASP A 500 -32.60 19.24 24.83
C ASP A 500 -31.90 18.39 23.76
N GLY A 501 -32.18 17.08 23.73
CA GLY A 501 -31.64 16.13 22.75
C GLY A 501 -30.26 15.60 23.11
N ARG A 502 -29.77 15.79 24.35
CA ARG A 502 -28.45 15.36 24.79
C ARG A 502 -28.52 14.22 25.81
N ALA A 503 -27.39 13.54 25.96
CA ALA A 503 -27.22 12.52 26.97
C ALA A 503 -26.61 13.11 28.25
N ASP A 504 -27.40 13.82 29.04
CA ASP A 504 -26.89 14.53 30.21
C ASP A 504 -26.68 13.65 31.45
N PRO A 505 -25.71 13.99 32.32
CA PRO A 505 -25.50 13.32 33.60
C PRO A 505 -26.76 13.22 34.45
N GLY A 506 -27.18 11.99 34.76
CA GLY A 506 -28.35 11.69 35.58
C GLY A 506 -29.63 11.43 34.80
N GLU A 507 -29.59 11.46 33.47
CA GLU A 507 -30.74 11.25 32.60
C GLU A 507 -30.83 9.82 32.05
N THR A 508 -32.06 9.36 31.82
CA THR A 508 -32.29 8.15 31.04
C THR A 508 -32.62 8.54 29.62
N ILE A 509 -31.88 7.99 28.67
CA ILE A 509 -32.05 8.23 27.25
C ILE A 509 -32.39 6.93 26.51
N ASP A 510 -33.18 7.09 25.46
CA ASP A 510 -33.40 6.06 24.45
C ASP A 510 -32.48 6.36 23.26
N ILE A 511 -31.75 5.34 22.79
CA ILE A 511 -30.87 5.41 21.63
C ILE A 511 -31.45 4.57 20.50
N TRP A 512 -31.56 5.17 19.31
CA TRP A 512 -31.66 4.40 18.09
C TRP A 512 -30.48 4.68 17.15
N ILE A 513 -29.99 3.62 16.53
CA ILE A 513 -28.94 3.69 15.53
C ILE A 513 -29.49 3.23 14.19
N THR A 514 -28.96 3.81 13.13
CA THR A 514 -29.19 3.36 11.76
C THR A 514 -27.94 2.64 11.27
N VAL A 515 -28.12 1.45 10.71
CA VAL A 515 -27.08 0.69 10.04
C VAL A 515 -27.47 0.41 8.60
N ARG A 516 -26.49 0.42 7.70
CA ARG A 516 -26.66 0.01 6.31
C ARG A 516 -26.04 -1.34 6.05
N ASN A 517 -26.82 -2.23 5.45
CA ASN A 517 -26.30 -3.48 4.94
C ASN A 517 -25.72 -3.26 3.55
N ILE A 518 -24.40 -3.39 3.41
CA ILE A 518 -23.69 -3.16 2.15
C ILE A 518 -23.50 -4.45 1.33
N TRP A 519 -23.72 -5.62 1.92
CA TRP A 519 -23.54 -6.91 1.25
C TRP A 519 -24.86 -7.71 1.18
N GLY A 520 -24.82 -9.03 1.28
CA GLY A 520 -25.98 -9.91 1.12
C GLY A 520 -27.08 -9.65 2.15
N ASP A 521 -28.30 -10.13 1.91
CA ASP A 521 -29.44 -9.89 2.80
C ASP A 521 -29.17 -10.36 4.25
N ALA A 522 -29.50 -9.53 5.23
CA ALA A 522 -29.52 -9.91 6.65
C ALA A 522 -30.97 -10.23 7.06
N GLU A 523 -31.20 -11.40 7.66
CA GLU A 523 -32.52 -11.80 8.17
C GLU A 523 -32.49 -11.87 9.71
N ASP A 524 -33.61 -11.55 10.37
CA ASP A 524 -33.77 -11.60 11.83
C ASP A 524 -32.68 -10.83 12.62
N LEU A 525 -32.28 -9.64 12.16
CA LEU A 525 -31.18 -8.86 12.74
C LEU A 525 -31.53 -8.29 14.12
N ILE A 526 -30.68 -8.58 15.11
CA ILE A 526 -30.77 -8.11 16.50
C ILE A 526 -29.39 -7.61 16.95
N GLY A 527 -29.34 -6.40 17.51
CA GLY A 527 -28.16 -5.82 18.13
C GLY A 527 -28.21 -5.90 19.65
N PHE A 528 -27.05 -6.11 20.28
CA PHE A 528 -26.86 -6.10 21.73
C PHE A 528 -25.84 -5.03 22.11
N LEU A 529 -26.32 -3.93 22.71
CA LEU A 529 -25.50 -2.82 23.17
C LEU A 529 -24.71 -3.22 24.44
N SER A 530 -23.45 -2.82 24.46
CA SER A 530 -22.56 -2.89 25.61
C SER A 530 -21.69 -1.65 25.68
N THR A 531 -21.07 -1.41 26.84
CA THR A 531 -20.10 -0.34 27.04
C THR A 531 -19.04 -0.82 28.02
N THR A 532 -17.82 -0.35 27.83
CA THR A 532 -16.73 -0.52 28.79
C THR A 532 -16.62 0.66 29.76
N SER A 533 -17.38 1.73 29.52
CA SER A 533 -17.36 2.94 30.33
C SER A 533 -18.06 2.75 31.68
N GLY A 534 -17.54 3.45 32.69
CA GLY A 534 -18.17 3.56 33.99
C GLY A 534 -19.25 4.63 34.08
N TYR A 535 -19.55 5.35 32.99
CA TYR A 535 -20.45 6.52 32.99
C TYR A 535 -21.90 6.21 32.62
N ALA A 536 -22.23 4.99 32.20
CA ALA A 536 -23.58 4.61 31.86
C ALA A 536 -23.97 3.22 32.39
N ASP A 537 -25.20 3.10 32.88
CA ASP A 537 -25.85 1.82 33.18
C ASP A 537 -26.81 1.48 32.03
N ILE A 538 -26.56 0.36 31.34
CA ILE A 538 -27.46 -0.12 30.28
C ILE A 538 -28.72 -0.75 30.91
N ILE A 539 -29.88 -0.18 30.61
CA ILE A 539 -31.19 -0.63 31.12
C ILE A 539 -31.79 -1.68 30.19
N ASP A 540 -31.80 -1.40 28.87
CA ASP A 540 -32.18 -2.36 27.84
C ASP A 540 -31.10 -2.43 26.76
N PRO A 541 -30.33 -3.53 26.68
CA PRO A 541 -29.29 -3.68 25.69
C PRO A 541 -29.82 -4.14 24.33
N THR A 542 -31.12 -4.43 24.16
CA THR A 542 -31.60 -5.16 22.97
C THR A 542 -32.27 -4.25 21.95
N GLY A 543 -31.68 -4.19 20.75
CA GLY A 543 -32.23 -3.49 19.59
C GLY A 543 -32.68 -4.46 18.51
N VAL A 544 -33.91 -4.32 18.02
CA VAL A 544 -34.44 -5.18 16.95
C VAL A 544 -34.53 -4.40 15.64
N PHE A 545 -33.83 -4.89 14.62
CA PHE A 545 -33.76 -4.30 13.28
C PHE A 545 -34.60 -5.10 12.27
N GLY A 546 -34.75 -6.42 12.48
CA GLY A 546 -35.54 -7.30 11.62
C GLY A 546 -34.80 -7.68 10.33
N ASP A 547 -35.53 -7.89 9.24
CA ASP A 547 -34.91 -8.21 7.95
C ASP A 547 -34.38 -6.92 7.32
N LEU A 548 -33.09 -6.92 6.97
CA LEU A 548 -32.40 -5.81 6.33
C LEU A 548 -31.81 -6.27 4.98
N PRO A 549 -32.51 -6.03 3.87
CA PRO A 549 -32.03 -6.40 2.54
C PRO A 549 -30.72 -5.71 2.17
N SER A 550 -30.00 -6.31 1.22
CA SER A 550 -28.80 -5.73 0.62
C SER A 550 -29.04 -4.29 0.15
N GLN A 551 -28.06 -3.43 0.41
CA GLN A 551 -28.02 -2.01 0.04
C GLN A 551 -29.15 -1.16 0.66
N GLN A 552 -29.73 -1.60 1.79
CA GLN A 552 -30.72 -0.83 2.54
C GLN A 552 -30.23 -0.49 3.95
N SER A 553 -30.78 0.60 4.47
CA SER A 553 -30.59 1.05 5.84
C SER A 553 -31.76 0.62 6.72
N GLY A 554 -31.45 0.27 7.97
CA GLY A 554 -32.42 -0.14 8.97
C GLY A 554 -32.05 0.41 10.33
N SER A 555 -33.05 0.70 11.15
CA SER A 555 -32.84 1.18 12.51
C SER A 555 -33.62 0.36 13.53
N ASN A 556 -33.16 0.41 14.78
CA ASN A 556 -33.88 -0.15 15.91
C ASN A 556 -34.93 0.81 16.48
N GLN A 557 -35.45 1.79 15.72
CA GLN A 557 -36.39 2.79 16.23
C GLN A 557 -37.65 2.19 16.90
N SER A 558 -38.07 0.97 16.51
CA SER A 558 -39.19 0.27 17.13
C SER A 558 -38.86 -0.44 18.47
N SER A 559 -37.57 -0.54 18.79
CA SER A 559 -36.97 -1.19 19.96
C SER A 559 -35.64 -0.50 20.31
N PRO A 560 -35.68 0.75 20.81
CA PRO A 560 -34.46 1.51 21.13
C PRO A 560 -33.65 0.83 22.23
N PHE A 561 -32.34 1.05 22.21
CA PHE A 561 -31.52 0.76 23.39
C PHE A 561 -31.85 1.78 24.47
N GLN A 562 -31.77 1.39 25.74
CA GLN A 562 -32.02 2.31 26.84
C GLN A 562 -30.87 2.29 27.84
N LEU A 563 -30.43 3.47 28.24
CA LEU A 563 -29.34 3.66 29.19
C LEU A 563 -29.60 4.84 30.12
N LEU A 564 -29.08 4.71 31.34
CA LEU A 564 -28.97 5.78 32.32
C LEU A 564 -27.55 6.34 32.26
N ILE A 565 -27.41 7.62 31.93
CA ILE A 565 -26.16 8.34 32.13
C ILE A 565 -26.02 8.61 33.63
N LEU A 566 -24.92 8.19 34.23
CA LEU A 566 -24.75 8.27 35.67
C LEU A 566 -24.56 9.74 36.12
N PRO A 567 -25.05 10.14 37.30
CA PRO A 567 -24.93 11.52 37.77
C PRO A 567 -23.49 12.02 38.02
N ASP A 568 -22.52 11.12 38.09
CA ASP A 568 -21.09 11.42 38.20
C ASP A 568 -20.34 11.31 36.87
N ALA A 569 -21.06 11.09 35.77
CA ALA A 569 -20.53 11.25 34.43
C ALA A 569 -20.05 12.70 34.22
N VAL A 570 -18.95 12.84 33.50
CA VAL A 570 -18.34 14.14 33.22
C VAL A 570 -18.97 14.67 31.94
N GLU A 571 -19.56 15.87 32.01
CA GLU A 571 -20.05 16.57 30.83
C GLU A 571 -18.87 16.88 29.90
N GLY A 572 -19.04 16.62 28.60
CA GLY A 572 -18.00 16.71 27.58
C GLY A 572 -17.16 15.44 27.39
N ASP A 573 -17.27 14.41 28.24
CA ASP A 573 -16.58 13.12 28.04
C ASP A 573 -17.30 12.25 26.98
N SER A 574 -16.54 11.36 26.35
CA SER A 574 -17.04 10.35 25.40
C SER A 574 -17.47 9.06 26.12
N LEU A 575 -18.61 8.51 25.71
CA LEU A 575 -19.15 7.22 26.09
C LEU A 575 -18.95 6.21 24.94
N PRO A 576 -17.92 5.34 24.98
CA PRO A 576 -17.75 4.29 23.99
C PRO A 576 -18.87 3.24 24.11
N LEU A 577 -19.44 2.86 22.96
CA LEU A 577 -20.55 1.92 22.83
C LEU A 577 -20.23 0.86 21.79
N ASP A 578 -20.49 -0.40 22.12
CA ASP A 578 -20.29 -1.54 21.24
C ASP A 578 -21.63 -2.25 21.03
N VAL A 579 -22.03 -2.46 19.77
CA VAL A 579 -23.22 -3.22 19.42
C VAL A 579 -22.82 -4.53 18.74
N HIS A 580 -23.07 -5.63 19.44
CA HIS A 580 -22.92 -6.97 18.90
C HIS A 580 -24.18 -7.36 18.12
N PHE A 581 -24.10 -7.41 16.80
CA PHE A 581 -25.17 -7.83 15.91
C PHE A 581 -25.16 -9.35 15.72
N THR A 582 -26.37 -9.93 15.69
CA THR A 582 -26.62 -11.32 15.33
C THR A 582 -27.78 -11.41 14.35
N GLY A 583 -27.75 -12.39 13.44
CA GLY A 583 -28.82 -12.64 12.49
C GLY A 583 -29.02 -14.12 12.17
N ALA A 584 -29.98 -14.42 11.30
CA ALA A 584 -30.17 -15.77 10.77
C ALA A 584 -28.92 -16.23 10.00
N GLY A 585 -28.83 -17.53 9.73
CA GLY A 585 -27.68 -18.11 9.01
C GLY A 585 -26.37 -18.15 9.80
N GLY A 586 -26.34 -17.61 11.03
CA GLY A 586 -25.13 -17.53 11.86
C GLY A 586 -24.37 -16.21 11.72
N PHE A 587 -24.96 -15.19 11.08
CA PHE A 587 -24.37 -13.86 11.00
C PHE A 587 -24.07 -13.28 12.39
N SER A 588 -22.88 -12.72 12.53
CA SER A 588 -22.37 -12.06 13.74
C SER A 588 -21.40 -10.96 13.33
N GLN A 589 -21.56 -9.74 13.88
CA GLN A 589 -20.64 -8.62 13.62
C GLN A 589 -20.69 -7.64 14.80
N ASP A 590 -19.54 -7.09 15.19
CA ASP A 590 -19.47 -6.00 16.15
C ASP A 590 -19.36 -4.64 15.42
N ILE A 591 -20.09 -3.65 15.90
CA ILE A 591 -19.99 -2.25 15.48
C ILE A 591 -19.72 -1.39 16.71
N CYS A 592 -18.65 -0.60 16.67
CA CYS A 592 -18.27 0.31 17.74
C CYS A 592 -18.58 1.76 17.31
N PHE A 593 -19.12 2.55 18.24
CA PHE A 593 -19.28 4.00 18.08
C PHE A 593 -19.18 4.68 19.45
N SER A 594 -19.24 6.00 19.50
CA SER A 594 -19.21 6.76 20.75
C SER A 594 -20.36 7.75 20.80
N LEU A 595 -20.81 8.04 22.01
CA LEU A 595 -21.83 9.03 22.31
C LEU A 595 -21.25 10.09 23.26
N PHE A 596 -21.57 11.37 23.05
CA PHE A 596 -21.11 12.43 23.94
C PHE A 596 -22.03 12.61 25.15
N ILE A 597 -21.43 12.85 26.31
CA ILE A 597 -22.16 13.13 27.54
C ILE A 597 -22.38 14.64 27.66
N GLY A 598 -23.65 15.05 27.61
CA GLY A 598 -24.06 16.45 27.63
C GLY A 598 -23.48 17.30 26.49
N ARG A 599 -23.03 18.52 26.81
CA ARG A 599 -22.58 19.49 25.80
C ARG A 599 -21.10 19.31 25.43
N PRO A 600 -20.74 19.31 24.13
CA PRO A 600 -19.34 19.35 23.73
C PRO A 600 -18.72 20.73 24.02
N PRO A 601 -17.41 20.82 24.27
CA PRO A 601 -16.73 22.08 24.56
C PRO A 601 -16.69 23.04 23.37
N VAL A 602 -16.76 22.53 22.13
CA VAL A 602 -16.60 23.33 20.90
C VAL A 602 -17.91 23.43 20.12
N LEU A 603 -18.20 24.63 19.60
CA LEU A 603 -19.23 24.87 18.61
C LEU A 603 -18.58 25.32 17.30
N LEU A 604 -18.83 24.60 16.20
CA LEU A 604 -18.52 25.03 14.84
C LEU A 604 -19.75 25.76 14.27
N VAL A 605 -19.63 27.06 14.03
CA VAL A 605 -20.68 27.87 13.42
C VAL A 605 -20.39 27.97 11.93
N ASP A 606 -21.30 27.41 11.14
CA ASP A 606 -21.29 27.47 9.69
C ASP A 606 -22.12 28.69 9.22
N ASP A 607 -21.41 29.71 8.75
CA ASP A 607 -21.96 31.00 8.30
C ASP A 607 -21.45 31.33 6.88
N ASP A 608 -21.37 30.32 6.01
CA ASP A 608 -20.82 30.43 4.65
C ASP A 608 -21.90 30.62 3.55
N LEU A 609 -23.14 30.87 3.96
CA LEU A 609 -24.34 30.98 3.11
C LEU A 609 -24.85 29.65 2.51
N GLY A 610 -24.58 28.53 3.19
CA GLY A 610 -25.12 27.21 2.89
C GLY A 610 -24.34 26.48 1.80
N GLU A 611 -23.05 26.77 1.70
CA GLU A 611 -22.09 25.93 0.96
C GLU A 611 -21.61 24.81 1.91
N ASP A 612 -21.01 23.75 1.36
CA ASP A 612 -20.63 22.56 2.16
C ASP A 612 -19.16 22.65 2.66
N TYR A 613 -18.66 23.84 3.02
CA TYR A 613 -17.24 24.01 3.39
C TYR A 613 -16.90 23.55 4.81
N GLU A 614 -17.90 23.48 5.68
CA GLU A 614 -17.83 23.00 7.05
C GLU A 614 -17.38 21.54 7.14
N ASP A 615 -17.70 20.72 6.13
CA ASP A 615 -17.24 19.33 6.01
C ASP A 615 -15.71 19.18 6.16
N PHE A 616 -14.94 20.16 5.65
CA PHE A 616 -13.48 20.16 5.77
C PHE A 616 -13.01 20.42 7.20
N ILE A 617 -13.76 21.20 7.99
CA ILE A 617 -13.45 21.47 9.39
C ILE A 617 -13.98 20.34 10.28
N VAL A 618 -15.20 19.85 10.03
CA VAL A 618 -15.81 18.68 10.69
C VAL A 618 -14.89 17.47 10.60
N SER A 619 -14.35 17.17 9.41
CA SER A 619 -13.38 16.08 9.22
C SER A 619 -12.10 16.29 10.04
N SER A 620 -11.57 17.52 10.08
CA SER A 620 -10.37 17.84 10.89
C SER A 620 -10.61 17.68 12.38
N LEU A 621 -11.75 18.19 12.87
CA LEU A 621 -12.12 18.12 14.27
C LEU A 621 -12.32 16.67 14.71
N SER A 622 -12.95 15.87 13.85
CA SER A 622 -13.11 14.43 14.06
C SER A 622 -11.76 13.71 14.09
N GLU A 623 -10.84 14.04 13.18
CA GLU A 623 -9.48 13.47 13.11
C GLU A 623 -8.67 13.72 14.39
N ILE A 624 -8.79 14.91 14.98
CA ILE A 624 -8.08 15.26 16.23
C ILE A 624 -8.82 14.82 17.50
N GLY A 625 -9.96 14.13 17.35
CA GLY A 625 -10.82 13.72 18.46
C GLY A 625 -11.44 14.89 19.21
N ALA A 626 -11.58 16.06 18.59
CA ALA A 626 -12.29 17.18 19.19
C ALA A 626 -13.77 16.82 19.36
N GLN A 627 -14.33 17.18 20.52
CA GLN A 627 -15.76 17.10 20.75
C GLN A 627 -16.38 18.42 20.29
N PHE A 628 -17.29 18.37 19.32
CA PHE A 628 -17.91 19.57 18.77
C PHE A 628 -19.37 19.34 18.36
N GLU A 629 -20.09 20.44 18.20
CA GLU A 629 -21.41 20.52 17.57
C GLU A 629 -21.35 21.49 16.40
N VAL A 630 -22.16 21.27 15.36
CA VAL A 630 -22.26 22.17 14.20
C VAL A 630 -23.55 22.98 14.30
N TRP A 631 -23.46 24.28 14.05
CA TRP A 631 -24.58 25.21 13.99
C TRP A 631 -24.64 25.88 12.61
N ASP A 632 -25.61 25.47 11.80
CA ASP A 632 -25.89 26.06 10.49
C ASP A 632 -26.71 27.35 10.64
N VAL A 633 -26.13 28.48 10.26
CA VAL A 633 -26.77 29.80 10.34
C VAL A 633 -27.88 29.99 9.30
N GLU A 634 -27.80 29.37 8.13
CA GLU A 634 -28.84 29.46 7.09
C GLU A 634 -30.11 28.68 7.52
N GLU A 635 -29.95 27.56 8.21
CA GLU A 635 -31.09 26.78 8.75
C GLU A 635 -31.62 27.34 10.08
N LEU A 636 -30.74 27.62 11.04
CA LEU A 636 -31.11 27.92 12.43
C LEU A 636 -31.13 29.42 12.75
N GLY A 637 -30.50 30.25 11.92
CA GLY A 637 -30.24 31.66 12.19
C GLY A 637 -29.01 31.87 13.07
N ALA A 638 -28.73 33.14 13.41
CA ALA A 638 -27.59 33.48 14.26
C ALA A 638 -27.65 32.79 15.64
N PRO A 639 -26.53 32.31 16.19
CA PRO A 639 -26.46 31.69 17.52
C PRO A 639 -27.09 32.55 18.64
N GLU A 640 -27.76 31.90 19.60
CA GLU A 640 -28.54 32.55 20.68
C GLU A 640 -27.96 32.32 22.10
N ASP A 641 -28.68 32.71 23.16
CA ASP A 641 -28.21 32.68 24.56
C ASP A 641 -27.68 31.30 25.03
N GLU A 642 -28.18 30.19 24.48
CA GLU A 642 -27.72 28.85 24.88
C GLU A 642 -26.36 28.50 24.28
N THR A 643 -26.00 29.01 23.09
CA THR A 643 -24.68 28.75 22.47
C THR A 643 -23.55 29.53 23.14
N MET A 644 -23.88 30.44 24.06
CA MET A 644 -22.91 31.14 24.91
C MET A 644 -22.25 30.25 25.97
N LEU A 645 -22.78 29.04 26.23
CA LEU A 645 -22.21 28.13 27.25
C LEU A 645 -21.15 27.18 26.69
N TYR A 646 -20.84 27.24 25.39
CA TYR A 646 -19.70 26.55 24.82
C TYR A 646 -18.39 27.20 25.29
N GLU A 647 -17.34 26.40 25.44
CA GLU A 647 -16.02 26.92 25.84
C GLU A 647 -15.33 27.62 24.67
N ALA A 648 -15.46 27.03 23.48
CA ALA A 648 -14.88 27.54 22.25
C ALA A 648 -15.89 27.60 21.10
N ILE A 649 -15.74 28.63 20.27
CA ILE A 649 -16.48 28.81 19.02
C ILE A 649 -15.48 28.91 17.88
N ILE A 650 -15.65 28.04 16.88
CA ILE A 650 -15.01 28.17 15.57
C ILE A 650 -16.07 28.76 14.65
N TRP A 651 -15.88 29.99 14.19
CA TRP A 651 -16.81 30.67 13.29
C TRP A 651 -16.21 30.72 11.89
N MET A 652 -16.87 30.08 10.93
CA MET A 652 -16.42 30.05 9.55
C MET A 652 -17.39 30.80 8.64
N THR A 653 -16.85 31.62 7.74
CA THR A 653 -17.63 32.38 6.75
C THR A 653 -17.34 31.95 5.31
N GLY A 654 -16.56 30.88 5.14
CA GLY A 654 -16.14 30.34 3.85
C GLY A 654 -15.62 31.39 2.87
N ASP A 655 -16.21 31.41 1.67
CA ASP A 655 -15.91 32.38 0.61
C ASP A 655 -16.88 33.56 0.51
N ASP A 656 -17.72 33.79 1.52
CA ASP A 656 -18.64 34.91 1.54
C ASP A 656 -17.88 36.24 1.41
N ALA A 657 -18.50 37.18 0.69
CA ALA A 657 -17.97 38.50 0.40
C ALA A 657 -18.86 39.63 0.96
N SER A 658 -20.03 39.33 1.52
CA SER A 658 -20.91 40.34 2.10
C SER A 658 -21.88 39.79 3.14
N ASN A 659 -21.93 40.45 4.29
CA ASN A 659 -22.55 39.96 5.51
C ASN A 659 -21.77 38.79 6.15
N THR A 660 -20.46 38.76 5.89
CA THR A 660 -19.52 37.80 6.51
C THR A 660 -19.68 37.72 8.02
N LEU A 661 -19.98 38.86 8.66
CA LEU A 661 -20.55 38.91 10.01
C LEU A 661 -21.60 40.02 10.04
N THR A 662 -22.83 39.68 10.41
CA THR A 662 -23.89 40.66 10.61
C THR A 662 -23.70 41.43 11.93
N TYR A 663 -24.54 42.45 12.13
CA TYR A 663 -24.58 43.17 13.41
C TYR A 663 -24.97 42.28 14.60
N ILE A 664 -25.79 41.25 14.35
CA ILE A 664 -26.21 40.31 15.39
C ILE A 664 -25.03 39.43 15.78
N ASP A 665 -24.32 38.88 14.79
CA ASP A 665 -23.18 37.99 14.98
C ASP A 665 -22.04 38.70 15.73
N MET A 666 -21.69 39.91 15.28
CA MET A 666 -20.71 40.73 15.99
C MET A 666 -21.14 40.98 17.44
N SER A 667 -22.41 41.33 17.68
CA SER A 667 -22.89 41.59 19.05
C SER A 667 -22.84 40.35 19.95
N PHE A 668 -23.06 39.16 19.38
CA PHE A 668 -22.95 37.88 20.07
C PHE A 668 -21.49 37.56 20.40
N LEU A 669 -20.60 37.65 19.40
CA LEU A 669 -19.17 37.38 19.58
C LEU A 669 -18.49 38.35 20.56
N GLU A 670 -18.93 39.62 20.57
CA GLU A 670 -18.50 40.60 21.59
C GLU A 670 -18.83 40.11 23.00
N LEU A 671 -20.08 39.66 23.22
CA LEU A 671 -20.51 39.14 24.51
C LEU A 671 -19.75 37.86 24.90
N PHE A 672 -19.50 36.99 23.93
CA PHE A 672 -18.78 35.73 24.13
C PHE A 672 -17.35 35.97 24.60
N LEU A 673 -16.60 36.84 23.90
CA LEU A 673 -15.25 37.23 24.30
C LEU A 673 -15.23 37.99 25.64
N ASP A 674 -16.24 38.82 25.92
CA ASP A 674 -16.37 39.50 27.22
C ASP A 674 -16.52 38.52 28.40
N THR A 675 -16.99 37.29 28.14
CA THR A 675 -17.10 36.23 29.17
C THR A 675 -15.85 35.37 29.32
N GLY A 676 -14.81 35.61 28.53
CA GLY A 676 -13.57 34.81 28.54
C GLY A 676 -13.59 33.63 27.56
N GLY A 677 -14.52 33.62 26.60
CA GLY A 677 -14.63 32.56 25.59
C GLY A 677 -13.44 32.49 24.64
N ILE A 678 -13.34 31.36 23.93
CA ILE A 678 -12.28 31.08 22.95
C ILE A 678 -12.86 31.17 21.54
N LEU A 679 -12.37 32.09 20.71
CA LEU A 679 -12.84 32.29 19.33
C LEU A 679 -11.75 31.96 18.31
N ILE A 680 -12.07 31.07 17.37
CA ILE A 680 -11.33 30.94 16.10
C ILE A 680 -12.25 31.47 14.99
N LEU A 681 -11.92 32.63 14.44
CA LEU A 681 -12.65 33.23 13.31
C LEU A 681 -11.87 33.02 12.03
N THR A 682 -12.51 32.46 11.00
CA THR A 682 -11.87 32.16 9.72
C THR A 682 -12.78 32.45 8.54
N GLY A 683 -12.19 32.93 7.45
CA GLY A 683 -12.90 33.23 6.22
C GLY A 683 -12.14 34.26 5.38
N GLN A 684 -12.42 34.27 4.08
CA GLN A 684 -11.95 35.33 3.21
C GLN A 684 -12.91 36.54 3.24
N ASN A 685 -12.44 37.69 2.76
CA ASN A 685 -13.21 38.95 2.65
C ASN A 685 -13.73 39.60 3.95
N ILE A 686 -13.59 38.99 5.13
CA ILE A 686 -14.02 39.57 6.42
C ILE A 686 -13.47 41.00 6.61
N ASN A 687 -12.20 41.21 6.26
CA ASN A 687 -11.54 42.52 6.26
C ASN A 687 -12.12 43.52 5.25
N GLU A 688 -12.60 43.07 4.09
CA GLU A 688 -13.20 43.94 3.06
C GLU A 688 -14.60 44.40 3.50
N ASP A 689 -15.35 43.50 4.10
CA ASP A 689 -16.73 43.74 4.52
C ASP A 689 -16.80 44.55 5.82
N ILE A 690 -16.26 44.01 6.92
CA ILE A 690 -16.40 44.57 8.26
C ILE A 690 -15.16 45.31 8.77
N GLY A 691 -14.10 45.47 7.98
CA GLY A 691 -12.82 46.09 8.40
C GLY A 691 -12.90 47.55 8.89
N SER A 692 -14.04 48.21 8.72
CA SER A 692 -14.30 49.57 9.25
C SER A 692 -15.16 49.59 10.52
N SER A 693 -15.61 48.43 10.99
CA SER A 693 -16.41 48.27 12.20
C SER A 693 -15.58 48.46 13.47
N ALA A 694 -16.27 48.73 14.59
CA ALA A 694 -15.63 48.75 15.90
C ALA A 694 -15.20 47.34 16.34
N PHE A 695 -15.98 46.31 16.01
CA PHE A 695 -15.65 44.92 16.30
C PHE A 695 -14.26 44.53 15.74
N PHE A 696 -14.00 44.88 14.48
CA PHE A 696 -12.72 44.56 13.83
C PHE A 696 -11.50 45.19 14.53
N SER A 697 -11.64 46.43 15.01
CA SER A 697 -10.53 47.11 15.72
C SER A 697 -10.45 46.73 17.20
N ASP A 698 -11.58 46.62 17.87
CA ASP A 698 -11.68 46.58 19.32
C ASP A 698 -11.69 45.14 19.86
N TYR A 699 -12.20 44.17 19.09
CA TYR A 699 -12.28 42.75 19.47
C TYR A 699 -11.41 41.84 18.61
N LEU A 700 -11.33 42.07 17.29
CA LEU A 700 -10.37 41.33 16.45
C LEU A 700 -8.95 41.90 16.55
N HIS A 701 -8.73 42.99 17.28
CA HIS A 701 -7.40 43.58 17.52
C HIS A 701 -6.52 43.74 16.27
N CYS A 702 -7.12 44.11 15.13
CA CYS A 702 -6.39 44.36 13.89
C CYS A 702 -6.96 45.54 13.08
N ALA A 703 -6.24 45.96 12.04
CA ALA A 703 -6.72 46.89 11.01
C ALA A 703 -6.63 46.23 9.62
N PRO A 704 -7.54 46.56 8.69
CA PRO A 704 -7.45 46.03 7.32
C PRO A 704 -6.18 46.52 6.62
N ASN A 705 -5.53 45.64 5.86
CA ASN A 705 -4.35 45.98 5.05
C ASN A 705 -4.62 45.82 3.55
N THR A 706 -4.61 44.58 3.05
CA THR A 706 -4.80 44.25 1.63
C THR A 706 -5.98 43.29 1.48
N ASN A 707 -6.94 43.65 0.62
CA ASN A 707 -8.14 42.85 0.39
C ASN A 707 -7.91 41.58 -0.43
N ASN A 708 -6.87 41.54 -1.27
CA ASN A 708 -6.48 40.31 -1.95
C ASN A 708 -4.98 40.36 -2.22
N VAL A 709 -4.23 39.55 -1.47
CA VAL A 709 -2.78 39.44 -1.56
C VAL A 709 -2.36 38.65 -2.80
N ASN A 710 -3.27 37.83 -3.35
CA ASN A 710 -3.05 36.95 -4.51
C ASN A 710 -1.84 36.02 -4.32
N LEU A 711 -1.67 35.53 -3.08
CA LEU A 711 -0.69 34.54 -2.65
C LEU A 711 -1.42 33.42 -1.92
N VAL A 712 -0.93 32.20 -2.10
CA VAL A 712 -1.60 30.97 -1.65
C VAL A 712 -0.73 30.13 -0.71
N THR A 713 0.38 30.72 -0.25
CA THR A 713 1.33 30.09 0.68
C THR A 713 1.57 31.04 1.84
N LEU A 714 1.64 30.52 3.05
CA LEU A 714 1.97 31.29 4.25
C LEU A 714 2.98 30.51 5.10
N GLU A 715 3.90 31.23 5.71
CA GLU A 715 4.85 30.68 6.67
C GLU A 715 4.40 31.08 8.08
N GLY A 716 4.53 30.16 9.03
CA GLY A 716 4.26 30.39 10.43
C GLY A 716 5.32 31.27 11.10
N VAL A 717 4.99 31.86 12.24
CA VAL A 717 5.85 32.84 12.92
C VAL A 717 6.71 32.09 13.96
N PRO A 718 8.06 32.08 13.84
CA PRO A 718 8.93 31.20 14.66
C PRO A 718 8.86 31.37 16.19
N GLU A 719 8.32 32.48 16.69
CA GLU A 719 8.15 32.72 18.13
C GLU A 719 6.69 32.56 18.60
N ASN A 720 5.75 32.33 17.68
CA ASN A 720 4.35 32.12 17.99
C ASN A 720 4.11 30.65 18.38
N PRO A 721 3.50 30.37 19.55
CA PRO A 721 3.32 28.99 20.05
C PRO A 721 2.39 28.13 19.19
N ILE A 722 1.55 28.73 18.35
CA ILE A 722 0.64 28.00 17.47
C ILE A 722 1.33 27.65 16.14
N SER A 723 2.11 28.58 15.56
CA SER A 723 2.56 28.47 14.16
C SER A 723 4.07 28.32 13.93
N ALA A 724 4.91 28.23 14.97
CA ALA A 724 6.37 28.33 14.85
C ALA A 724 7.05 27.41 13.81
N ASP A 725 6.47 26.24 13.52
CA ASP A 725 7.00 25.24 12.59
C ASP A 725 6.00 24.89 11.47
N MET A 726 5.10 25.81 11.11
CA MET A 726 4.04 25.57 10.13
C MET A 726 4.31 26.22 8.78
N ASP A 727 3.99 25.49 7.72
CA ASP A 727 4.02 25.97 6.34
C ASP A 727 2.66 25.66 5.70
N LEU A 728 1.85 26.68 5.44
CA LEU A 728 0.51 26.53 4.89
C LEU A 728 0.48 26.70 3.37
N MET A 729 -0.33 25.87 2.73
CA MET A 729 -0.80 26.07 1.36
C MET A 729 -2.33 26.12 1.38
N ILE A 730 -2.90 27.21 0.89
CA ILE A 730 -4.37 27.47 0.91
C ILE A 730 -5.00 27.28 -0.48
N ILE A 731 -4.48 26.32 -1.24
CA ILE A 731 -4.98 25.91 -2.55
C ILE A 731 -4.52 24.48 -2.83
N GLY A 732 -5.29 23.69 -3.59
CA GLY A 732 -4.87 22.33 -3.95
C GLY A 732 -5.28 21.27 -2.94
N GLY A 733 -4.76 20.06 -3.14
CA GLY A 733 -4.75 18.98 -2.15
C GLY A 733 -6.11 18.65 -1.53
N THR A 734 -6.12 18.54 -0.20
CA THR A 734 -7.28 18.20 0.65
C THR A 734 -8.08 19.45 1.09
N GLY A 735 -7.85 20.60 0.47
CA GLY A 735 -8.55 21.85 0.79
C GLY A 735 -9.79 22.06 -0.09
N ALA A 736 -10.65 23.00 0.29
CA ALA A 736 -11.92 23.27 -0.38
C ALA A 736 -11.83 23.88 -1.79
N PHE A 737 -10.63 24.30 -2.23
CA PHE A 737 -10.41 24.98 -3.52
C PHE A 737 -11.22 26.28 -3.74
N ASN A 738 -11.73 26.90 -2.68
CA ASN A 738 -12.56 28.10 -2.70
C ASN A 738 -11.79 29.41 -2.43
N GLN A 739 -10.50 29.33 -2.10
CA GLN A 739 -9.69 30.49 -1.71
C GLN A 739 -9.34 31.40 -2.90
N THR A 740 -10.19 32.40 -3.16
CA THR A 740 -10.03 33.33 -4.29
C THR A 740 -9.59 34.74 -3.86
N SER A 741 -9.80 35.09 -2.59
CA SER A 741 -9.56 36.42 -2.03
C SER A 741 -8.80 36.38 -0.68
N PRO A 742 -7.58 35.80 -0.64
CA PRO A 742 -6.77 35.76 0.58
C PRO A 742 -6.38 37.17 1.00
N SER A 743 -6.74 37.56 2.22
CA SER A 743 -6.56 38.90 2.73
C SER A 743 -5.42 39.02 3.72
N SER A 744 -4.98 40.25 3.97
CA SER A 744 -4.02 40.57 5.02
C SER A 744 -4.49 41.65 5.97
N VAL A 745 -3.96 41.61 7.18
CA VAL A 745 -4.31 42.48 8.29
C VAL A 745 -3.07 43.11 8.93
N ILE A 746 -3.29 44.12 9.77
CA ILE A 746 -2.26 44.75 10.59
C ILE A 746 -2.63 44.50 12.06
N PRO A 747 -1.83 43.71 12.82
CA PRO A 747 -2.07 43.51 14.24
C PRO A 747 -2.06 44.84 15.02
N GLN A 748 -2.91 44.96 16.04
CA GLN A 748 -2.99 46.11 16.94
C GLN A 748 -2.74 45.73 18.39
N GLY A 749 -2.23 46.69 19.17
CA GLY A 749 -2.04 46.51 20.60
C GLY A 749 -1.00 45.44 20.92
N ILE A 750 -1.43 44.36 21.56
CA ILE A 750 -0.61 43.20 21.93
C ILE A 750 -0.94 41.95 21.10
N ALA A 751 -1.78 42.07 20.06
CA ALA A 751 -2.03 40.96 19.15
C ALA A 751 -0.73 40.55 18.44
N GLU A 752 -0.51 39.25 18.34
CA GLU A 752 0.69 38.65 17.77
C GLU A 752 0.42 38.16 16.34
N GLU A 753 1.43 38.23 15.49
CA GLU A 753 1.37 37.69 14.13
C GLU A 753 1.35 36.16 14.18
N LEU A 754 0.48 35.54 13.39
CA LEU A 754 0.31 34.09 13.36
C LEU A 754 0.86 33.49 12.05
N PHE A 755 0.46 34.03 10.89
CA PHE A 755 0.92 33.57 9.58
C PHE A 755 1.31 34.76 8.70
N ILE A 756 2.38 34.58 7.92
CA ILE A 756 2.96 35.64 7.08
C ILE A 756 3.04 35.14 5.63
N TYR A 757 2.51 35.94 4.71
CA TYR A 757 2.67 35.71 3.27
C TYR A 757 4.12 36.01 2.82
N PRO A 758 4.60 35.43 1.70
CA PRO A 758 5.93 35.69 1.16
C PRO A 758 6.30 37.17 0.90
N ASN A 759 5.30 38.06 0.80
CA ASN A 759 5.52 39.50 0.65
C ASN A 759 5.68 40.24 2.00
N GLY A 760 5.61 39.53 3.13
CA GLY A 760 5.71 40.06 4.49
C GLY A 760 4.40 40.61 5.05
N GLU A 761 3.27 40.39 4.38
CA GLU A 761 1.95 40.76 4.90
C GLU A 761 1.40 39.67 5.82
N VAL A 762 0.61 40.06 6.84
CA VAL A 762 0.12 39.14 7.87
C VAL A 762 -1.23 38.56 7.45
N GLY A 763 -1.32 37.23 7.35
CA GLY A 763 -2.55 36.50 6.99
C GLY A 763 -3.39 36.05 8.18
N GLY A 764 -2.85 36.09 9.39
CA GLY A 764 -3.62 35.79 10.60
C GLY A 764 -2.93 36.29 11.88
N ILE A 765 -3.69 36.34 12.97
CA ILE A 765 -3.21 36.81 14.27
C ILE A 765 -3.73 35.93 15.42
N SER A 766 -3.06 36.02 16.56
CA SER A 766 -3.52 35.48 17.84
C SER A 766 -3.54 36.57 18.91
N TYR A 767 -4.46 36.49 19.87
CA TYR A 767 -4.59 37.45 20.96
C TYR A 767 -5.14 36.78 22.22
N VAL A 768 -4.62 37.16 23.39
CA VAL A 768 -5.17 36.79 24.70
C VAL A 768 -5.54 38.07 25.45
N ASP A 769 -6.79 38.19 25.86
CA ASP A 769 -7.26 39.36 26.59
C ASP A 769 -6.74 39.34 28.03
N PRO A 770 -5.94 40.32 28.48
CA PRO A 770 -5.37 40.31 29.82
C PRO A 770 -6.39 40.61 30.92
N SER A 771 -7.63 40.97 30.57
CA SER A 771 -8.70 41.33 31.49
C SER A 771 -9.78 40.26 31.61
N THR A 772 -10.13 39.60 30.51
CA THR A 772 -11.15 38.53 30.49
C THR A 772 -10.57 37.13 30.35
N ASP A 773 -9.29 37.00 29.99
CA ASP A 773 -8.64 35.72 29.62
C ASP A 773 -9.20 35.08 28.34
N ALA A 774 -9.94 35.86 27.54
CA ALA A 774 -10.45 35.40 26.26
C ALA A 774 -9.31 35.14 25.26
N HIS A 775 -9.43 34.05 24.51
CA HIS A 775 -8.48 33.68 23.47
C HIS A 775 -9.08 33.94 22.10
N LEU A 776 -8.30 34.53 21.21
CA LEU A 776 -8.70 34.81 19.83
C LEU A 776 -7.63 34.30 18.87
N ILE A 777 -8.08 33.58 17.85
CA ILE A 777 -7.36 33.35 16.60
C ILE A 777 -8.21 33.93 15.48
N PHE A 778 -7.61 34.78 14.64
CA PHE A 778 -8.27 35.29 13.44
C PHE A 778 -7.43 34.99 12.21
N LEU A 779 -8.01 34.26 11.25
CA LEU A 779 -7.44 33.96 9.95
C LEU A 779 -8.17 34.78 8.89
N ALA A 780 -7.45 35.65 8.17
CA ALA A 780 -7.99 36.46 7.08
C ALA A 780 -8.04 35.69 5.73
N PHE A 781 -8.12 34.37 5.85
CA PHE A 781 -8.27 33.37 4.79
C PHE A 781 -9.09 32.22 5.36
N GLY A 782 -9.63 31.38 4.47
CA GLY A 782 -10.43 30.22 4.84
C GLY A 782 -9.57 29.06 5.34
N LEU A 783 -9.84 28.57 6.54
CA LEU A 783 -9.18 27.39 7.10
C LEU A 783 -9.51 26.13 6.28
N GLU A 784 -10.73 26.06 5.74
CA GLU A 784 -11.20 25.01 4.82
C GLU A 784 -10.30 24.85 3.59
N ALA A 785 -9.59 25.92 3.19
CA ALA A 785 -8.74 25.92 2.01
C ALA A 785 -7.34 25.33 2.25
N VAL A 786 -6.94 25.11 3.50
CA VAL A 786 -5.62 24.54 3.84
C VAL A 786 -5.53 23.10 3.30
N SER A 787 -4.54 22.85 2.44
CA SER A 787 -4.56 21.73 1.51
C SER A 787 -3.75 20.49 1.90
N GLY A 788 -2.92 20.55 2.96
CA GLY A 788 -2.16 19.39 3.44
C GLY A 788 -1.33 18.67 2.36
N LEU A 789 -0.94 19.35 1.27
CA LEU A 789 -0.12 18.77 0.21
C LEU A 789 1.23 18.29 0.79
N SER A 790 1.81 17.24 0.23
CA SER A 790 3.03 16.60 0.73
C SER A 790 4.11 17.64 1.13
N ASN A 791 4.47 17.66 2.42
CA ASN A 791 5.38 18.61 3.08
C ASN A 791 4.80 19.99 3.48
N THR A 792 3.47 20.15 3.59
CA THR A 792 2.81 21.34 4.16
C THR A 792 1.92 20.95 5.33
N THR A 793 1.68 21.90 6.25
CA THR A 793 0.89 21.69 7.45
C THR A 793 -0.58 21.42 7.11
N THR A 794 -1.17 20.43 7.76
CA THR A 794 -2.60 20.10 7.60
C THR A 794 -3.49 20.97 8.50
N ARG A 795 -4.79 21.02 8.21
CA ARG A 795 -5.78 21.68 9.10
C ARG A 795 -5.75 21.08 10.51
N SER A 796 -5.65 19.76 10.59
CA SER A 796 -5.66 19.00 11.84
C SER A 796 -4.42 19.32 12.69
N GLU A 797 -3.24 19.41 12.08
CA GLU A 797 -2.02 19.86 12.76
C GLU A 797 -2.15 21.29 13.30
N PHE A 798 -2.74 22.20 12.52
CA PHE A 798 -3.02 23.55 12.98
C PHE A 798 -4.01 23.58 14.16
N LEU A 799 -5.12 22.85 14.06
CA LEU A 799 -6.14 22.81 15.10
C LEU A 799 -5.62 22.19 16.40
N ILE A 800 -4.72 21.20 16.34
CA ILE A 800 -4.06 20.63 17.52
C ILE A 800 -3.31 21.72 18.30
N GLU A 801 -2.46 22.49 17.63
CA GLU A 801 -1.66 23.54 18.30
C GLU A 801 -2.55 24.71 18.75
N ALA A 802 -3.56 25.07 17.97
CA ALA A 802 -4.55 26.08 18.33
C ALA A 802 -5.34 25.69 19.60
N PHE A 803 -5.80 24.44 19.69
CA PHE A 803 -6.57 23.93 20.83
C PHE A 803 -5.69 23.82 22.07
N GLN A 804 -4.44 23.35 21.93
CA GLN A 804 -3.49 23.32 23.03
C GLN A 804 -3.16 24.72 23.56
N TRP A 805 -3.00 25.70 22.68
CA TRP A 805 -2.72 27.08 23.05
C TRP A 805 -3.91 27.74 23.76
N ALA A 806 -5.13 27.50 23.25
CA ALA A 806 -6.35 28.08 23.81
C ALA A 806 -6.94 27.28 24.98
N GLU A 807 -6.28 26.21 25.43
CA GLU A 807 -6.74 25.33 26.51
C GLU A 807 -8.11 24.66 26.23
N ILE A 808 -8.44 24.40 24.96
CA ILE A 808 -9.65 23.65 24.56
C ILE A 808 -9.45 22.16 24.90
N PRO A 809 -10.39 21.50 25.60
CA PRO A 809 -10.35 20.06 25.82
C PRO A 809 -10.44 19.29 24.49
N ALA A 810 -9.30 18.85 23.96
CA ALA A 810 -9.27 17.87 22.88
C ALA A 810 -9.46 16.47 23.47
N GLY A 811 -10.24 15.61 22.81
CA GLY A 811 -10.47 14.22 23.20
C GLY A 811 -9.26 13.33 22.92
N VAL A 812 -8.08 13.69 23.44
CA VAL A 812 -6.86 12.89 23.30
C VAL A 812 -7.01 11.60 24.11
N GLN A 813 -7.67 10.60 23.52
CA GLN A 813 -7.02 9.30 23.46
C GLN A 813 -5.85 9.46 22.49
N ASN A 814 -4.63 9.31 22.99
CA ASN A 814 -3.61 8.71 22.13
C ASN A 814 -4.20 7.34 21.75
N PRO A 815 -4.50 7.02 20.48
CA PRO A 815 -3.53 7.11 19.38
C PRO A 815 -4.11 7.48 17.98
N THR A 816 -3.30 8.15 17.16
CA THR A 816 -3.20 7.79 15.74
C THR A 816 -1.76 7.37 15.48
N VAL A 817 -1.62 6.19 14.88
CA VAL A 817 -0.36 5.56 14.50
C VAL A 817 0.29 6.42 13.42
N GLY A 818 1.18 7.32 13.83
CA GLY A 818 2.08 8.07 12.96
C GLY A 818 3.51 7.86 13.42
N GLU A 819 4.25 7.04 12.67
CA GLU A 819 5.63 6.59 12.85
C GLU A 819 6.37 7.03 14.13
N LEU A 820 6.84 6.04 14.90
CA LEU A 820 7.87 6.27 15.91
C LEU A 820 9.08 6.93 15.23
N PRO A 821 9.67 7.98 15.82
CA PRO A 821 10.80 8.64 15.19
C PRO A 821 11.95 7.62 15.05
N ALA A 822 12.75 7.69 13.99
CA ALA A 822 13.92 6.82 13.85
C ALA A 822 14.96 7.04 14.98
N GLU A 823 14.95 8.23 15.60
CA GLU A 823 15.89 8.64 16.64
C GLU A 823 15.20 9.32 17.84
N PHE A 824 15.94 9.47 18.94
CA PHE A 824 15.47 10.21 20.11
C PHE A 824 15.37 11.71 19.83
N ILE A 825 14.22 12.33 20.14
CA ILE A 825 14.00 13.77 19.91
C ILE A 825 13.75 14.48 21.24
N PHE A 826 14.63 15.39 21.63
CA PHE A 826 14.37 16.31 22.76
C PHE A 826 13.57 17.51 22.25
N LYS A 827 12.26 17.52 22.48
CA LYS A 827 11.33 18.56 22.00
C LYS A 827 11.51 19.91 22.71
N GLY A 828 11.77 19.91 24.01
CA GLY A 828 12.12 21.16 24.69
C GLY A 828 11.78 21.18 26.17
N VAL A 829 11.99 22.35 26.77
CA VAL A 829 11.58 22.66 28.14
C VAL A 829 10.72 23.92 28.07
N PHE A 830 9.43 23.82 28.37
CA PHE A 830 8.50 24.94 28.28
C PHE A 830 7.61 25.04 29.54
N PRO A 831 7.37 26.25 30.07
CA PRO A 831 8.01 27.52 29.71
C PRO A 831 9.54 27.51 29.98
N ASN A 832 10.34 28.30 29.26
CA ASN A 832 11.78 28.52 29.53
C ASN A 832 12.23 29.88 28.96
N PRO A 833 12.52 30.89 29.79
CA PRO A 833 12.64 30.83 31.25
C PRO A 833 11.33 30.52 31.97
N PHE A 834 11.42 29.86 33.12
CA PHE A 834 10.24 29.47 33.91
C PHE A 834 10.27 30.02 35.33
N ASN A 835 9.08 30.15 35.93
CA ASN A 835 8.89 30.49 37.34
C ASN A 835 8.24 29.31 38.07
N ASN A 836 8.97 28.71 39.01
CA ASN A 836 8.62 27.54 39.84
C ASN A 836 8.39 26.22 39.10
N THR A 837 7.65 26.18 37.98
CA THR A 837 7.31 24.94 37.26
C THR A 837 7.59 25.04 35.76
N THR A 838 8.12 23.96 35.17
CA THR A 838 8.29 23.81 33.71
C THR A 838 8.08 22.34 33.32
N GLU A 839 7.86 22.07 32.05
CA GLU A 839 7.69 20.72 31.51
C GLU A 839 8.83 20.38 30.54
N ILE A 840 9.41 19.20 30.69
CA ILE A 840 10.45 18.66 29.81
C ILE A 840 9.78 17.64 28.87
N ARG A 841 9.78 17.92 27.56
CA ARG A 841 9.15 17.07 26.54
C ARG A 841 10.20 16.40 25.66
N PHE A 842 10.05 15.11 25.39
CA PHE A 842 10.91 14.32 24.51
C PHE A 842 10.16 13.15 23.86
N ARG A 843 10.59 12.70 22.68
CA ARG A 843 10.00 11.57 21.94
C ARG A 843 11.01 10.43 21.83
N LEU A 844 10.55 9.19 22.04
CA LEU A 844 11.37 7.99 22.00
C LEU A 844 11.09 7.14 20.75
N PRO A 845 12.13 6.59 20.09
CA PRO A 845 11.98 5.66 18.98
C PRO A 845 11.53 4.26 19.44
N ARG A 846 11.78 3.92 20.70
CA ARG A 846 11.48 2.64 21.34
C ARG A 846 11.44 2.80 22.85
N ASP A 847 10.79 1.87 23.55
CA ASP A 847 10.80 1.80 25.01
C ASP A 847 12.25 1.79 25.54
N ALA A 848 12.54 2.66 26.50
CA ALA A 848 13.87 2.80 27.04
C ALA A 848 13.87 3.18 28.52
N ARG A 849 14.80 2.60 29.27
CA ARG A 849 15.05 3.03 30.65
C ARG A 849 15.94 4.27 30.65
N LEU A 850 15.40 5.40 31.11
CA LEU A 850 16.07 6.69 31.10
C LEU A 850 16.17 7.29 32.50
N LYS A 851 17.23 8.07 32.71
CA LYS A 851 17.39 8.98 33.83
C LYS A 851 17.27 10.41 33.33
N VAL A 852 16.33 11.16 33.89
CA VAL A 852 16.14 12.59 33.64
C VAL A 852 16.60 13.37 34.86
N ALA A 853 17.69 14.13 34.72
CA ALA A 853 18.35 14.82 35.82
C ALA A 853 18.72 16.26 35.48
N VAL A 854 18.71 17.12 36.49
CA VAL A 854 19.05 18.54 36.40
C VAL A 854 20.41 18.78 37.04
N TYR A 855 21.26 19.57 36.40
CA TYR A 855 22.60 19.93 36.86
C TYR A 855 22.76 21.45 36.93
N ASN A 856 23.58 21.93 37.85
CA ASN A 856 24.01 23.33 37.86
C ASN A 856 25.23 23.54 36.94
N LEU A 857 25.62 24.82 36.73
CA LEU A 857 26.78 25.18 35.90
C LEU A 857 28.14 24.64 36.38
N LEU A 858 28.23 24.11 37.61
CA LEU A 858 29.43 23.44 38.12
C LEU A 858 29.42 21.92 37.85
N GLY A 859 28.41 21.42 37.12
CA GLY A 859 28.23 19.99 36.82
C GLY A 859 27.77 19.16 38.01
N ARG A 860 27.24 19.78 39.08
CA ARG A 860 26.66 19.02 40.20
C ARG A 860 25.18 18.76 39.93
N GLU A 861 24.76 17.52 40.12
CA GLU A 861 23.35 17.11 40.08
C GLU A 861 22.57 17.89 41.15
N ALA A 862 21.57 18.64 40.70
CA ALA A 862 20.71 19.48 41.51
C ALA A 862 19.37 18.80 41.81
N ALA A 863 18.86 17.97 40.89
CA ALA A 863 17.67 17.14 41.07
C ALA A 863 17.69 15.94 40.10
N VAL A 864 17.03 14.85 40.48
CA VAL A 864 16.65 13.76 39.56
C VAL A 864 15.13 13.79 39.47
N LEU A 865 14.60 13.98 38.27
CA LEU A 865 13.18 14.17 38.03
C LEU A 865 12.49 12.83 37.79
N ALA A 866 13.17 11.91 37.10
CA ALA A 866 12.72 10.55 36.92
C ALA A 866 13.89 9.59 36.62
N GLU A 867 13.74 8.33 37.01
CA GLU A 867 14.65 7.24 36.64
C GLU A 867 13.85 5.95 36.47
N ASP A 868 13.18 5.82 35.32
CA ASP A 868 12.20 4.76 35.03
C ASP A 868 12.25 4.27 33.57
N ILE A 869 11.43 3.29 33.22
CA ILE A 869 11.15 2.88 31.84
C ILE A 869 10.12 3.83 31.25
N PHE A 870 10.47 4.45 30.13
CA PHE A 870 9.59 5.30 29.34
C PHE A 870 9.22 4.57 28.05
N ASN A 871 7.95 4.66 27.66
CA ASN A 871 7.44 4.01 26.46
C ASN A 871 7.87 4.79 25.21
N ALA A 872 7.93 4.11 24.05
CA ALA A 872 8.10 4.72 22.75
C ALA A 872 7.03 5.79 22.48
N GLY A 873 7.35 6.82 21.69
CA GLY A 873 6.46 7.95 21.45
C GLY A 873 6.72 9.15 22.36
N LEU A 874 5.77 10.08 22.44
CA LEU A 874 5.92 11.35 23.14
C LEU A 874 5.82 11.14 24.66
N ASN A 875 6.78 11.70 25.39
CA ASN A 875 6.85 11.66 26.84
C ASN A 875 7.06 13.07 27.40
N SER A 876 6.46 13.35 28.56
CA SER A 876 6.67 14.61 29.28
C SER A 876 6.92 14.40 30.77
N ILE A 877 7.75 15.26 31.34
CA ILE A 877 8.08 15.26 32.77
C ILE A 877 7.96 16.68 33.31
N ARG A 878 7.06 16.87 34.26
CA ARG A 878 6.92 18.11 35.01
C ARG A 878 8.08 18.27 36.01
N TRP A 879 8.70 19.45 36.02
CA TRP A 879 9.74 19.83 36.96
C TRP A 879 9.28 21.00 37.85
N GLU A 880 9.17 20.74 39.15
CA GLU A 880 8.93 21.75 40.18
C GLU A 880 10.25 22.12 40.88
N ALA A 881 10.66 23.39 40.78
CA ALA A 881 11.97 23.90 41.19
C ALA A 881 11.92 24.78 42.46
N ASP A 882 10.96 24.52 43.35
CA ASP A 882 10.74 25.30 44.57
C ASP A 882 11.98 25.41 45.47
N ASP A 883 12.79 24.36 45.51
CA ASP A 883 14.01 24.28 46.35
C ASP A 883 15.28 24.82 45.68
N LEU A 884 15.20 25.31 44.44
CA LEU A 884 16.34 25.78 43.66
C LEU A 884 16.36 27.32 43.52
N ALA A 885 17.55 27.92 43.47
CA ALA A 885 17.71 29.37 43.31
C ALA A 885 17.60 29.79 41.84
N SER A 886 17.16 31.02 41.55
CA SER A 886 17.14 31.55 40.18
C SER A 886 18.51 31.46 39.52
N GLY A 887 18.57 31.03 38.27
CA GLY A 887 19.83 30.77 37.59
C GLY A 887 19.69 29.84 36.38
N ILE A 888 20.84 29.52 35.77
CA ILE A 888 20.92 28.61 34.62
C ILE A 888 21.19 27.19 35.14
N TYR A 889 20.38 26.25 34.68
CA TYR A 889 20.50 24.81 34.91
C TYR A 889 20.61 24.08 33.58
N ILE A 890 21.05 22.82 33.62
CA ILE A 890 21.12 21.94 32.47
C ILE A 890 20.32 20.67 32.78
N VAL A 891 19.32 20.37 31.95
CA VAL A 891 18.60 19.09 31.97
C VAL A 891 19.39 18.10 31.12
N ASN A 892 19.54 16.88 31.63
CA ASN A 892 20.07 15.74 30.91
C ASN A 892 19.05 14.62 30.92
N ILE A 893 18.85 14.01 29.75
CA ILE A 893 18.13 12.75 29.60
C ILE A 893 19.15 11.74 29.11
N SER A 894 19.38 10.67 29.87
CA SER A 894 20.37 9.64 29.51
C SER A 894 19.93 8.23 29.89
N GLY A 895 20.21 7.26 29.02
CA GLY A 895 19.91 5.84 29.25
C GLY A 895 20.04 5.02 27.97
N GLY A 896 20.60 3.80 28.08
CA GLY A 896 20.97 3.02 26.89
C GLY A 896 21.99 3.77 26.01
N ASP A 897 21.66 3.95 24.73
CA ASP A 897 22.44 4.69 23.75
C ASP A 897 22.06 6.18 23.64
N PHE A 898 21.04 6.63 24.38
CA PHE A 898 20.51 8.00 24.32
C PHE A 898 21.20 8.92 25.34
N SER A 899 21.60 10.13 24.93
CA SER A 899 22.13 11.15 25.83
C SER A 899 21.96 12.58 25.26
N GLU A 900 20.97 13.31 25.73
CA GLU A 900 20.73 14.71 25.33
C GLU A 900 20.85 15.68 26.50
N TRP A 901 21.27 16.92 26.20
CA TRP A 901 21.47 18.00 27.17
C TRP A 901 20.77 19.28 26.70
N ARG A 902 20.02 19.95 27.58
CA ARG A 902 19.35 21.23 27.29
C ARG A 902 19.52 22.23 28.42
N LYS A 903 19.73 23.49 28.05
CA LYS A 903 19.86 24.62 28.97
C LYS A 903 18.47 25.13 29.38
N VAL A 904 18.26 25.32 30.67
CA VAL A 904 17.01 25.86 31.23
C VAL A 904 17.32 27.03 32.17
N VAL A 905 16.48 28.05 32.15
CA VAL A 905 16.61 29.27 32.96
C VAL A 905 15.46 29.36 33.96
N LEU A 906 15.77 29.29 35.26
CA LEU A 906 14.80 29.51 36.33
C LEU A 906 14.83 30.98 36.78
N LEU A 907 13.69 31.65 36.74
CA LEU A 907 13.48 33.03 37.22
C LEU A 907 12.46 33.00 38.37
N LYS A 908 12.84 33.52 39.54
CA LYS A 908 11.95 33.68 40.70
C LYS A 908 11.81 35.15 41.04
#